data_AF-A0A9P8HL80-F1
#
_entry.id   AF-A0A9P8HL80-F1
#
_cell.length_a   1.000
_cell.length_b   1.000
_cell.length_c   1.000
_cell.angle_alpha   90.00
_cell.angle_beta   90.00
_cell.angle_gamma   90.00
#
_symmetry.space_group_name_H-M   'P 1'
#
loop_
_entity.id
_entity.type
_entity.pdbx_description
1 polymer ?
#
loop_
_entity_poly.entity_id
_entity_poly.type
_entity_poly.pdbx_seq_one_letter_code
_entity_poly.pdbx_strand_id
1 'polypeptide(L)'
;MAAVYKSLSKGGNEKNESSTNGVKKNKQRVLILSSRGVTYRHRHLLNDLASLLPHGRKDAKFDSKSRLGELNELAELYNCNNVLFFEARKGKDLYVWMSKVPNGPTVKFHLQNLHTMEELHFTGNCLKGSRPILSFDAAFETQPHFRVMKELFLHTFGVPQGARKSKPFIDHVMGFSIADGKIWIRNYQISEVEQSKLKDGEEEPTVGKSNTDINLVEIGPRFVLTPLVIQEGSFGGPIIYENREFVSPNQIRADIRRAKAARHNGRVEQAVGRVSKKDDLGLLSNGNRPAKNELDKTTLLHLRISLASRASSCNFLRFALRREWLGLRFTNCLQPAKRKSIAKGQAMEESEDHVMGDTDMTSLNGHGSGTQMNDDDTASDNSIYHEDSEPSVIEDTIAKLQVRRGLLPTGCCYDDRMKLHMNADFSPNTHHPEDPRRIHEIFKAFKRMGLVYTGPESELPRIMKDCPTKYMWRIPARPATREEICLAHSPEHLAWVENLDTISTAELRSLTRQFDQGRESLYVGSMSYPAALLSVGGAIETCKSVVTGQVKNAFAVIRPPGHHAEFDQPMGFCFFNNVPVAIRVCQQDYPDQCRKVLILDWDVHHGNGTQNIFYQDPNVLYISIHVYQNGQFYPGKPPNPMTPDGGIEHCGTGQGLGKNINIGWHDQGMGDGEYMAAFQKIVMPIAKEFNPDLVVISAGFDAADGDELGGCFVTPACYAHMTHMLMSLADGKVAVCLEGGYNLQAISSSAVAVARTLMGEPPPKLALPKINKEAARTLAKVQAYQAPYWECMRPGIVDVPDVQSLNADRLHDVIRNAQRQVMQSKYGMIPLYIQRELISKSFENQVLVTPNLHNAQKILVILHDPPQLLAQVDVAETTLDAHNTWVVDGVMEYIGWAVGQNFGVMDINVPAYVTHEEDIDAFTPEFNEKEIQEQILSLICYLWDNFLQLYETNEIVLLGVGNAYLGVKVLLINRDCKDKIAGIVNFVTGNLRPVKSDVDNELSSWYKENSRVYVAGDHACWSDPDLTRKVHKRRFGTVVRSKMVGLNHMMQAHAEEAHEWILKRVTNNPDGDTTEEDNP
;
A
#
# COMPACT_ATOMS: atom_id res chain seq x y z
N MET A 1 30.03 -42.05 16.82
CA MET A 1 31.21 -42.56 16.07
C MET A 1 31.43 -44.07 16.22
N ALA A 2 31.33 -44.69 17.41
CA ALA A 2 31.56 -46.13 17.58
C ALA A 2 30.45 -47.06 17.03
N ALA A 3 29.21 -46.59 16.87
CA ALA A 3 28.11 -47.39 16.34
C ALA A 3 28.10 -47.50 14.81
N VAL A 4 28.64 -46.48 14.11
CA VAL A 4 28.70 -46.41 12.63
C VAL A 4 29.93 -47.16 12.09
N TYR A 5 31.02 -47.20 12.86
CA TYR A 5 32.22 -47.96 12.48
C TYR A 5 31.97 -49.48 12.50
N LYS A 6 31.03 -49.95 13.33
CA LYS A 6 30.69 -51.37 13.48
C LYS A 6 29.76 -51.90 12.39
N SER A 7 29.01 -51.04 11.69
CA SER A 7 28.18 -51.44 10.55
C SER A 7 28.97 -51.48 9.24
N LEU A 8 30.03 -50.68 9.13
CA LEU A 8 30.90 -50.62 7.95
C LEU A 8 32.01 -51.69 7.96
N SER A 9 32.26 -52.38 9.08
CA SER A 9 33.39 -53.31 9.24
C SER A 9 33.08 -54.81 9.05
N LYS A 10 31.90 -55.18 8.53
CA LYS A 10 31.61 -56.59 8.17
C LYS A 10 31.54 -56.75 6.66
N GLY A 11 32.69 -57.03 6.06
CA GLY A 11 32.79 -57.56 4.70
C GLY A 11 32.49 -59.05 4.65
N GLY A 12 31.65 -59.45 3.69
CA GLY A 12 31.64 -60.74 2.99
C GLY A 12 31.42 -62.03 3.78
N ASN A 13 30.19 -62.58 3.73
CA ASN A 13 29.95 -63.92 3.16
C ASN A 13 28.44 -64.20 3.03
N GLU A 14 28.02 -64.60 1.84
CA GLU A 14 26.68 -65.12 1.56
C GLU A 14 26.46 -66.47 2.27
N LYS A 15 25.28 -66.64 2.89
CA LYS A 15 24.49 -67.88 2.83
C LYS A 15 23.06 -67.66 3.32
N ASN A 16 22.14 -68.24 2.54
CA ASN A 16 20.70 -68.15 2.58
C ASN A 16 20.04 -68.42 3.94
N GLU A 17 19.17 -67.51 4.37
CA GLU A 17 17.98 -67.86 5.14
C GLU A 17 16.74 -67.26 4.47
N SER A 18 15.82 -68.14 4.11
CA SER A 18 14.51 -67.84 3.55
C SER A 18 13.63 -67.08 4.55
N SER A 19 13.22 -65.85 4.21
CA SER A 19 12.20 -65.12 4.98
C SER A 19 11.10 -64.59 4.06
N THR A 20 9.92 -65.20 4.20
CA THR A 20 8.56 -64.70 3.92
C THR A 20 8.45 -63.27 3.39
N ASN A 21 7.83 -63.13 2.21
CA ASN A 21 7.45 -61.90 1.52
C ASN A 21 6.47 -61.01 2.33
N GLY A 22 6.97 -60.34 3.37
CA GLY A 22 6.31 -59.21 4.01
C GLY A 22 6.92 -57.90 3.52
N VAL A 23 6.27 -57.22 2.56
CA VAL A 23 6.65 -55.86 2.16
C VAL A 23 6.66 -54.96 3.41
N LYS A 24 7.84 -54.50 3.85
CA LYS A 24 7.97 -53.57 4.98
C LYS A 24 7.16 -52.30 4.65
N LYS A 25 5.98 -52.14 5.27
CA LYS A 25 5.17 -50.92 5.15
C LYS A 25 5.96 -49.74 5.73
N ASN A 26 6.26 -48.75 4.90
CA ASN A 26 6.80 -47.47 5.36
C ASN A 26 5.75 -46.77 6.25
N LYS A 27 6.10 -46.42 7.49
CA LYS A 27 5.18 -45.86 8.50
C LYS A 27 5.59 -44.44 8.92
N GLN A 28 6.09 -43.60 8.01
CA GLN A 28 6.37 -42.19 8.36
C GLN A 28 5.06 -41.42 8.66
N ARG A 29 5.08 -40.63 9.73
CA ARG A 29 4.01 -39.71 10.14
C ARG A 29 4.63 -38.44 10.68
N VAL A 30 4.13 -37.29 10.23
CA VAL A 30 4.73 -35.98 10.53
C VAL A 30 3.76 -35.16 11.38
N LEU A 31 4.21 -34.65 12.51
CA LEU A 31 3.48 -33.66 13.28
C LEU A 31 3.90 -32.25 12.82
N ILE A 32 2.93 -31.45 12.37
CA ILE A 32 3.14 -30.07 11.90
C ILE A 32 2.53 -29.12 12.92
N LEU A 33 3.35 -28.28 13.53
CA LEU A 33 2.90 -27.33 14.56
C LEU A 33 3.68 -26.02 14.51
N SER A 34 3.18 -24.99 15.18
CA SER A 34 3.79 -23.66 15.18
C SER A 34 3.77 -23.00 16.54
N SER A 35 4.69 -22.07 16.78
CA SER A 35 4.69 -21.26 17.99
C SER A 35 3.61 -20.18 17.96
N ARG A 36 3.31 -19.60 19.12
CA ARG A 36 2.62 -18.30 19.17
C ARG A 36 3.43 -17.23 18.41
N GLY A 37 2.74 -16.28 17.78
CA GLY A 37 3.37 -15.19 17.01
C GLY A 37 3.61 -15.47 15.52
N VAL A 38 3.11 -16.58 14.97
CA VAL A 38 3.08 -16.78 13.50
C VAL A 38 2.21 -15.75 12.79
N THR A 39 2.71 -15.20 11.69
CA THR A 39 2.02 -14.21 10.85
C THR A 39 0.91 -14.87 10.01
N TYR A 40 0.16 -14.08 9.23
CA TYR A 40 -0.80 -14.60 8.26
C TYR A 40 -0.11 -15.51 7.22
N ARG A 41 0.99 -15.03 6.64
CA ARG A 41 1.80 -15.75 5.65
C ARG A 41 2.32 -17.10 6.16
N HIS A 42 2.79 -17.16 7.41
CA HIS A 42 3.24 -18.41 8.01
C HIS A 42 2.12 -19.43 8.18
N ARG A 43 0.88 -18.98 8.45
CA ARG A 43 -0.29 -19.85 8.56
C ARG A 43 -0.67 -20.48 7.23
N HIS A 44 -0.50 -19.74 6.13
CA HIS A 44 -0.70 -20.24 4.78
C HIS A 44 0.33 -21.29 4.38
N LEU A 45 1.63 -21.06 4.63
CA LEU A 45 2.64 -22.10 4.45
C LEU A 45 2.31 -23.38 5.21
N LEU A 46 1.86 -23.26 6.47
CA LEU A 46 1.45 -24.42 7.27
C LEU A 46 0.25 -25.16 6.67
N ASN A 47 -0.68 -24.44 6.03
CA ASN A 47 -1.82 -25.03 5.33
C ASN A 47 -1.39 -25.71 4.03
N ASP A 48 -0.50 -25.08 3.26
CA ASP A 48 0.07 -25.62 2.02
C ASP A 48 0.86 -26.91 2.30
N LEU A 49 1.69 -26.93 3.36
CA LEU A 49 2.40 -28.14 3.75
C LEU A 49 1.45 -29.23 4.27
N ALA A 50 0.37 -28.84 4.97
CA ALA A 50 -0.63 -29.81 5.43
C ALA A 50 -1.49 -30.38 4.29
N SER A 51 -1.65 -29.65 3.17
CA SER A 51 -2.35 -30.15 1.98
C SER A 51 -1.44 -31.05 1.13
N LEU A 52 -0.16 -30.71 1.00
CA LEU A 52 0.85 -31.47 0.25
C LEU A 52 1.39 -32.72 0.98
N LEU A 53 1.20 -32.81 2.30
CA LEU A 53 1.65 -33.95 3.11
C LEU A 53 0.45 -34.71 3.70
N PRO A 54 -0.12 -35.69 2.98
CA PRO A 54 -1.28 -36.46 3.45
C PRO A 54 -1.02 -37.27 4.72
N HIS A 55 0.24 -37.62 5.00
CA HIS A 55 0.71 -38.27 6.24
C HIS A 55 1.04 -37.27 7.36
N GLY A 56 0.86 -35.98 7.11
CA GLY A 56 1.00 -34.89 8.06
C GLY A 56 -0.24 -34.70 8.93
N ARG A 57 -0.03 -34.47 10.22
CA ARG A 57 -1.07 -34.08 11.19
C ARG A 57 -0.74 -32.68 11.70
N LYS A 58 -1.66 -31.75 11.48
CA LYS A 58 -1.57 -30.39 12.02
C LYS A 58 -2.15 -30.34 13.44
N ASP A 59 -1.52 -29.61 14.35
CA ASP A 59 -1.99 -29.41 15.72
C ASP A 59 -2.03 -27.92 16.13
N ALA A 60 -2.58 -27.64 17.31
CA ALA A 60 -2.69 -26.31 17.91
C ALA A 60 -1.31 -25.67 18.17
N LYS A 61 -1.32 -24.36 18.43
CA LYS A 61 -0.10 -23.58 18.64
C LYS A 61 0.61 -24.01 19.94
N PHE A 62 1.89 -24.32 19.83
CA PHE A 62 2.77 -24.62 20.95
C PHE A 62 3.27 -23.31 21.61
N ASP A 63 3.29 -23.24 22.94
CA ASP A 63 3.80 -22.05 23.64
C ASP A 63 5.34 -22.07 23.63
N SER A 64 5.98 -21.04 23.10
CA SER A 64 7.45 -20.99 22.99
C SER A 64 8.16 -20.78 24.33
N LYS A 65 7.41 -20.52 25.42
CA LYS A 65 7.95 -20.54 26.80
C LYS A 65 8.13 -21.97 27.35
N SER A 66 7.59 -22.99 26.68
CA SER A 66 7.74 -24.41 27.01
C SER A 66 9.13 -24.94 26.64
N ARG A 67 9.58 -26.02 27.31
CA ARG A 67 10.85 -26.68 26.96
C ARG A 67 10.65 -27.47 25.65
N LEU A 68 11.54 -27.31 24.66
CA LEU A 68 11.42 -27.99 23.35
C LEU A 68 11.32 -29.52 23.43
N GLY A 69 11.73 -30.14 24.55
CA GLY A 69 11.57 -31.57 24.79
C GLY A 69 10.11 -32.04 24.88
N GLU A 70 9.15 -31.17 25.21
CA GLU A 70 7.71 -31.49 25.24
C GLU A 70 7.17 -31.85 23.84
N LEU A 71 7.89 -31.47 22.77
CA LEU A 71 7.54 -31.84 21.40
C LEU A 71 7.65 -33.35 21.15
N ASN A 72 8.53 -34.05 21.89
CA ASN A 72 8.64 -35.49 21.82
C ASN A 72 7.39 -36.18 22.39
N GLU A 73 6.88 -35.67 23.52
CA GLU A 73 5.66 -36.16 24.16
C GLU A 73 4.42 -35.90 23.28
N LEU A 74 4.34 -34.72 22.65
CA LEU A 74 3.28 -34.41 21.69
C LEU A 74 3.32 -35.34 20.47
N ALA A 75 4.51 -35.59 19.93
CA ALA A 75 4.68 -36.49 18.81
C ALA A 75 4.29 -37.93 19.17
N GLU A 76 4.64 -38.40 20.37
CA GLU A 76 4.20 -39.69 20.90
C GLU A 76 2.69 -39.77 21.06
N LEU A 77 2.06 -38.75 21.66
CA LEU A 77 0.61 -38.65 21.83
C LEU A 77 -0.15 -38.78 20.50
N TYR A 78 0.39 -38.19 19.44
CA TYR A 78 -0.20 -38.25 18.10
C TYR A 78 0.31 -39.40 17.23
N ASN A 79 1.17 -40.26 17.77
CA ASN A 79 1.82 -41.37 17.07
C ASN A 79 2.51 -40.89 15.77
N CYS A 80 3.23 -39.77 15.88
CA CYS A 80 4.06 -39.19 14.84
C CYS A 80 5.53 -39.49 15.14
N ASN A 81 6.29 -39.87 14.12
CA ASN A 81 7.70 -40.22 14.27
C ASN A 81 8.63 -39.19 13.62
N ASN A 82 8.08 -38.11 13.08
CA ASN A 82 8.80 -36.92 12.64
C ASN A 82 8.03 -35.68 13.12
N VAL A 83 8.75 -34.60 13.43
CA VAL A 83 8.16 -33.32 13.85
C VAL A 83 8.70 -32.21 12.97
N LEU A 84 7.78 -31.35 12.52
CA LEU A 84 8.05 -30.11 11.83
C LEU A 84 7.46 -28.94 12.64
N PHE A 85 8.31 -28.25 13.39
CA PHE A 85 7.92 -27.18 14.29
C PHE A 85 8.39 -25.81 13.78
N PHE A 86 7.44 -24.90 13.58
CA PHE A 86 7.67 -23.55 13.11
C PHE A 86 7.74 -22.55 14.27
N GLU A 87 8.93 -22.07 14.59
CA GLU A 87 9.20 -21.11 15.67
C GLU A 87 9.24 -19.68 15.11
N ALA A 88 8.20 -18.91 15.34
CA ALA A 88 8.14 -17.48 15.01
C ALA A 88 8.80 -16.64 16.11
N ARG A 89 9.71 -15.74 15.72
CA ARG A 89 10.38 -14.80 16.63
C ARG A 89 10.11 -13.35 16.20
N LYS A 90 9.72 -12.51 17.17
CA LYS A 90 9.43 -11.08 16.98
C LYS A 90 8.44 -10.76 15.85
N GLY A 91 7.59 -11.71 15.48
CA GLY A 91 6.60 -11.56 14.41
C GLY A 91 7.17 -11.37 13.00
N LYS A 92 8.49 -11.50 12.81
CA LYS A 92 9.17 -11.25 11.52
C LYS A 92 10.02 -12.44 11.06
N ASP A 93 10.77 -13.06 11.96
CA ASP A 93 11.69 -14.15 11.61
C ASP A 93 11.02 -15.51 11.87
N LEU A 94 11.16 -16.46 10.95
CA LEU A 94 10.64 -17.83 11.09
C LEU A 94 11.78 -18.84 11.10
N TYR A 95 11.81 -19.68 12.13
CA TYR A 95 12.73 -20.80 12.22
C TYR A 95 11.96 -22.10 12.11
N VAL A 96 12.57 -23.11 11.48
CA VAL A 96 11.97 -24.43 11.33
C VAL A 96 12.84 -25.44 12.05
N TRP A 97 12.24 -26.17 12.98
CA TRP A 97 12.87 -27.31 13.62
C TRP A 97 12.29 -28.58 13.01
N MET A 98 13.16 -29.41 12.48
CA MET A 98 12.80 -30.69 11.90
C MET A 98 13.50 -31.78 12.69
N SER A 99 12.78 -32.81 13.11
CA SER A 99 13.37 -33.86 13.95
C SER A 99 12.76 -35.24 13.71
N LYS A 100 13.61 -36.26 13.87
CA LYS A 100 13.18 -37.65 14.05
C LYS A 100 12.96 -37.94 15.54
N VAL A 101 11.72 -38.26 15.94
CA VAL A 101 11.37 -38.50 17.35
C VAL A 101 11.43 -40.01 17.66
N PRO A 102 11.88 -40.41 18.88
CA PRO A 102 12.35 -39.59 20.00
C PRO A 102 13.87 -39.37 20.05
N ASN A 103 14.63 -40.06 19.20
CA ASN A 103 16.08 -40.16 19.38
C ASN A 103 16.89 -39.09 18.62
N GLY A 104 16.30 -38.34 17.70
CA GLY A 104 17.00 -37.41 16.81
C GLY A 104 17.44 -38.06 15.50
N PRO A 105 18.13 -37.31 14.62
CA PRO A 105 18.66 -35.96 14.85
C PRO A 105 17.61 -34.85 14.72
N THR A 106 17.91 -33.67 15.26
CA THR A 106 17.16 -32.43 15.02
C THR A 106 17.98 -31.45 14.21
N VAL A 107 17.39 -30.88 13.17
CA VAL A 107 17.98 -29.78 12.41
C VAL A 107 17.14 -28.52 12.60
N LYS A 108 17.80 -27.42 12.92
CA LYS A 108 17.20 -26.09 12.94
C LYS A 108 17.59 -25.34 11.67
N PHE A 109 16.59 -24.77 11.02
CA PHE A 109 16.73 -23.91 9.85
C PHE A 109 16.18 -22.52 10.14
N HIS A 110 16.70 -21.53 9.43
CA HIS A 110 16.07 -20.22 9.26
C HIS A 110 15.37 -20.21 7.91
N LEU A 111 14.07 -19.93 7.91
CA LEU A 111 13.25 -19.95 6.71
C LEU A 111 13.18 -18.54 6.12
N GLN A 112 13.55 -18.44 4.84
CA GLN A 112 13.61 -17.19 4.08
C GLN A 112 12.94 -17.37 2.72
N ASN A 113 12.67 -16.26 2.01
CA ASN A 113 12.11 -16.25 0.65
C ASN A 113 10.87 -17.15 0.49
N LEU A 114 9.99 -17.11 1.50
CA LEU A 114 8.72 -17.83 1.50
C LEU A 114 7.80 -17.24 0.43
N HIS A 115 7.16 -18.07 -0.38
CA HIS A 115 6.00 -17.76 -1.21
C HIS A 115 4.99 -18.90 -1.08
N THR A 116 3.76 -18.58 -0.73
CA THR A 116 2.69 -19.57 -0.53
C THR A 116 2.03 -19.92 -1.85
N MET A 117 1.29 -21.03 -1.91
CA MET A 117 0.55 -21.42 -3.13
C MET A 117 -0.45 -20.33 -3.57
N GLU A 118 -1.07 -19.62 -2.62
CA GLU A 118 -2.02 -18.52 -2.92
C GLU A 118 -1.34 -17.26 -3.49
N GLU A 119 -0.08 -16.99 -3.12
CA GLU A 119 0.66 -15.81 -3.59
C GLU A 119 1.21 -16.00 -5.01
N LEU A 120 1.43 -17.26 -5.40
CA LEU A 120 1.94 -17.63 -6.70
C LEU A 120 0.76 -17.92 -7.63
N HIS A 121 0.32 -16.94 -8.43
CA HIS A 121 -0.74 -17.08 -9.44
C HIS A 121 -0.33 -17.98 -10.63
N PHE A 122 0.30 -19.12 -10.37
CA PHE A 122 0.64 -20.08 -11.41
C PHE A 122 -0.59 -20.84 -11.88
N THR A 123 -0.56 -21.29 -13.13
CA THR A 123 -1.70 -21.96 -13.79
C THR A 123 -1.88 -23.42 -13.37
N GLY A 124 -0.88 -24.03 -12.73
CA GLY A 124 -0.91 -25.43 -12.31
C GLY A 124 -1.57 -25.66 -10.95
N ASN A 125 -2.13 -26.86 -10.75
CA ASN A 125 -2.71 -27.32 -9.49
C ASN A 125 -2.52 -28.84 -9.32
N CYS A 126 -1.99 -29.29 -8.19
CA CYS A 126 -1.90 -30.72 -7.87
C CYS A 126 -3.17 -31.24 -7.17
N LEU A 127 -3.55 -32.48 -7.45
CA LEU A 127 -4.68 -33.17 -6.85
C LEU A 127 -4.45 -33.38 -5.35
N LYS A 128 -5.50 -33.11 -4.57
CA LYS A 128 -5.45 -33.28 -3.11
C LYS A 128 -5.21 -34.74 -2.74
N GLY A 129 -4.19 -34.99 -1.91
CA GLY A 129 -3.84 -36.34 -1.47
C GLY A 129 -2.85 -37.07 -2.38
N SER A 130 -2.33 -36.42 -3.42
CA SER A 130 -1.27 -36.97 -4.25
C SER A 130 0.03 -37.14 -3.47
N ARG A 131 0.91 -37.99 -3.99
CA ARG A 131 2.24 -38.24 -3.41
C ARG A 131 3.30 -37.50 -4.22
N PRO A 132 4.19 -36.71 -3.59
CA PRO A 132 5.28 -36.05 -4.29
C PRO A 132 6.35 -37.06 -4.73
N ILE A 133 6.93 -36.84 -5.90
CA ILE A 133 8.28 -37.31 -6.21
C ILE A 133 9.25 -36.33 -5.57
N LEU A 134 10.16 -36.82 -4.72
CA LEU A 134 11.21 -35.98 -4.14
C LEU A 134 12.43 -36.01 -5.06
N SER A 135 12.84 -34.85 -5.55
CA SER A 135 14.04 -34.68 -6.39
C SER A 135 15.11 -33.93 -5.61
N PHE A 136 16.30 -34.51 -5.50
CA PHE A 136 17.42 -33.92 -4.77
C PHE A 136 18.59 -33.64 -5.70
N ASP A 137 19.15 -32.45 -5.59
CA ASP A 137 20.41 -32.06 -6.21
C ASP A 137 21.57 -32.97 -5.73
N ALA A 138 22.51 -33.26 -6.63
CA ALA A 138 23.72 -34.01 -6.35
C ALA A 138 24.56 -33.39 -5.22
N ALA A 139 24.44 -32.08 -5.01
CA ALA A 139 25.09 -31.35 -3.92
C ALA A 139 24.78 -31.93 -2.53
N PHE A 140 23.62 -32.58 -2.32
CA PHE A 140 23.29 -33.19 -1.03
C PHE A 140 24.22 -34.34 -0.62
N GLU A 141 24.93 -34.95 -1.58
CA GLU A 141 25.89 -36.01 -1.31
C GLU A 141 27.30 -35.50 -0.99
N THR A 142 27.55 -34.19 -1.14
CA THR A 142 28.90 -33.62 -1.04
C THR A 142 29.40 -33.54 0.41
N GLN A 143 28.55 -33.12 1.35
CA GLN A 143 28.94 -32.90 2.75
C GLN A 143 28.11 -33.77 3.72
N PRO A 144 28.70 -34.26 4.83
CA PRO A 144 28.00 -35.15 5.76
C PRO A 144 26.71 -34.56 6.35
N HIS A 145 26.70 -33.25 6.64
CA HIS A 145 25.52 -32.59 7.20
C HIS A 145 24.37 -32.49 6.19
N PHE A 146 24.66 -32.33 4.90
CA PHE A 146 23.63 -32.36 3.85
C PHE A 146 23.04 -33.75 3.66
N ARG A 147 23.85 -34.81 3.78
CA ARG A 147 23.33 -36.20 3.76
C ARG A 147 22.34 -36.46 4.89
N VAL A 148 22.64 -35.97 6.10
CA VAL A 148 21.72 -36.04 7.25
C VAL A 148 20.42 -35.28 6.98
N MET A 149 20.51 -34.08 6.40
CA MET A 149 19.32 -33.30 6.03
C MET A 149 18.50 -33.98 4.93
N LYS A 150 19.15 -34.57 3.91
CA LYS A 150 18.49 -35.35 2.85
C LYS A 150 17.67 -36.50 3.43
N GLU A 151 18.24 -37.29 4.35
CA GLU A 151 17.52 -38.36 5.03
C GLU A 151 16.33 -37.84 5.86
N LEU A 152 16.50 -36.70 6.54
CA LEU A 152 15.40 -36.09 7.30
C LEU A 152 14.29 -35.55 6.38
N PHE A 153 14.64 -34.98 5.23
CA PHE A 153 13.69 -34.55 4.20
C PHE A 153 12.97 -35.74 3.56
N LEU A 154 13.66 -36.85 3.29
CA LEU A 154 13.03 -38.09 2.82
C LEU A 154 11.99 -38.60 3.82
N HIS A 155 12.29 -38.57 5.12
CA HIS A 155 11.33 -38.99 6.16
C HIS A 155 10.17 -38.01 6.37
N THR A 156 10.41 -36.71 6.17
CA THR A 156 9.40 -35.67 6.41
C THR A 156 8.50 -35.47 5.20
N PHE A 157 9.06 -35.24 4.01
CA PHE A 157 8.32 -34.95 2.79
C PHE A 157 7.92 -36.23 2.01
N GLY A 158 8.53 -37.38 2.29
CA GLY A 158 8.24 -38.63 1.60
C GLY A 158 6.96 -39.29 2.10
N VAL A 159 5.89 -39.20 1.30
CA VAL A 159 4.57 -39.75 1.65
C VAL A 159 4.54 -41.28 1.46
N PRO A 160 4.33 -42.09 2.52
CA PRO A 160 4.27 -43.55 2.42
C PRO A 160 3.09 -44.04 1.57
N GLN A 161 3.30 -45.14 0.84
CA GLN A 161 2.23 -45.81 0.09
C GLN A 161 1.20 -46.40 1.08
N GLY A 162 -0.06 -45.97 0.97
CA GLY A 162 -1.16 -46.41 1.85
C GLY A 162 -1.35 -45.56 3.11
N ALA A 163 -0.85 -44.32 3.14
CA ALA A 163 -1.23 -43.36 4.17
C ALA A 163 -2.73 -43.04 4.08
N ARG A 164 -3.38 -42.77 5.23
CA ARG A 164 -4.87 -42.65 5.33
C ARG A 164 -5.49 -41.65 4.33
N LYS A 165 -4.77 -40.58 3.99
CA LYS A 165 -5.22 -39.55 3.04
C LYS A 165 -4.51 -39.61 1.69
N SER A 166 -3.54 -40.51 1.49
CA SER A 166 -2.82 -40.62 0.22
C SER A 166 -3.68 -41.36 -0.80
N LYS A 167 -3.73 -40.83 -2.01
CA LYS A 167 -4.38 -41.42 -3.18
C LYS A 167 -3.32 -42.13 -4.04
N PRO A 168 -3.72 -43.01 -4.97
CA PRO A 168 -2.77 -43.80 -5.76
C PRO A 168 -2.03 -43.01 -6.85
N PHE A 169 -2.38 -41.74 -7.09
CA PHE A 169 -1.77 -40.89 -8.12
C PHE A 169 -0.52 -40.14 -7.63
N ILE A 170 0.39 -39.91 -8.57
CA ILE A 170 1.60 -39.10 -8.44
C ILE A 170 1.51 -38.02 -9.50
N ASP A 171 1.41 -36.77 -9.09
CA ASP A 171 1.12 -35.64 -10.01
C ASP A 171 1.96 -34.39 -9.72
N HIS A 172 2.91 -34.48 -8.79
CA HIS A 172 3.79 -33.37 -8.47
C HIS A 172 5.18 -33.84 -8.01
N VAL A 173 6.16 -32.96 -8.16
CA VAL A 173 7.56 -33.13 -7.82
C VAL A 173 7.96 -32.02 -6.85
N MET A 174 8.48 -32.40 -5.68
CA MET A 174 9.11 -31.49 -4.74
C MET A 174 10.63 -31.54 -4.94
N GLY A 175 11.19 -30.46 -5.48
CA GLY A 175 12.61 -30.30 -5.76
C GLY A 175 13.36 -29.64 -4.61
N PHE A 176 14.51 -30.19 -4.26
CA PHE A 176 15.44 -29.70 -3.26
C PHE A 176 16.79 -29.44 -3.93
N SER A 177 17.20 -28.17 -4.03
CA SER A 177 18.51 -27.78 -4.58
C SER A 177 19.34 -26.99 -3.59
N ILE A 178 20.66 -27.04 -3.72
CA ILE A 178 21.58 -26.30 -2.84
C ILE A 178 22.26 -25.21 -3.65
N ALA A 179 22.10 -23.96 -3.23
CA ALA A 179 22.80 -22.81 -3.81
C ALA A 179 23.22 -21.87 -2.67
N ASP A 180 24.49 -21.43 -2.69
CA ASP A 180 25.10 -20.55 -1.68
C ASP A 180 24.94 -21.04 -0.24
N GLY A 181 25.08 -22.36 -0.02
CA GLY A 181 24.93 -22.99 1.29
C GLY A 181 23.48 -22.98 1.83
N LYS A 182 22.50 -22.58 1.01
CA LYS A 182 21.08 -22.58 1.34
C LYS A 182 20.34 -23.63 0.53
N ILE A 183 19.27 -24.16 1.12
CA ILE A 183 18.45 -25.20 0.49
C ILE A 183 17.20 -24.55 -0.08
N TRP A 184 17.04 -24.61 -1.38
CA TRP A 184 15.86 -24.14 -2.10
C TRP A 184 14.86 -25.28 -2.27
N ILE A 185 13.62 -25.02 -1.89
CA ILE A 185 12.51 -25.96 -2.02
C ILE A 185 11.50 -25.37 -3.01
N ARG A 186 11.22 -26.13 -4.07
CA ARG A 186 10.26 -25.78 -5.14
C ARG A 186 9.34 -26.96 -5.41
N ASN A 187 8.12 -26.67 -5.87
CA ASN A 187 7.10 -27.69 -6.11
C ASN A 187 6.50 -27.52 -7.50
N TYR A 188 6.42 -28.62 -8.26
CA TYR A 188 6.00 -28.64 -9.66
C TYR A 188 4.89 -29.67 -9.88
N GLN A 189 3.83 -29.33 -10.61
CA GLN A 189 2.86 -30.27 -11.15
C GLN A 189 3.44 -30.99 -12.39
N ILE A 190 3.14 -32.27 -12.51
CA ILE A 190 3.38 -33.09 -13.69
C ILE A 190 2.16 -32.95 -14.61
N SER A 191 2.35 -32.34 -15.79
CA SER A 191 1.32 -32.17 -16.82
C SER A 191 1.66 -33.04 -18.03
N GLU A 192 0.75 -33.95 -18.38
CA GLU A 192 0.85 -34.76 -19.60
C GLU A 192 0.13 -34.03 -20.74
N VAL A 193 0.81 -33.78 -21.87
CA VAL A 193 0.19 -33.19 -23.07
C VAL A 193 0.05 -34.29 -24.12
N GLU A 194 -1.19 -34.64 -24.47
CA GLU A 194 -1.44 -35.51 -25.63
C GLU A 194 -1.15 -34.74 -26.92
N GLN A 195 -0.30 -35.29 -27.79
CA GLN A 195 -0.11 -34.74 -29.13
C GLN A 195 -1.42 -34.88 -29.91
N SER A 196 -2.09 -33.75 -30.16
CA SER A 196 -3.25 -33.68 -31.05
C SER A 196 -2.85 -34.14 -32.45
N LYS A 197 -3.55 -35.15 -32.97
CA LYS A 197 -3.44 -35.75 -34.30
C LYS A 197 -3.10 -34.72 -35.39
N LEU A 198 -1.97 -34.92 -36.06
CA LEU A 198 -1.66 -34.32 -37.35
C LEU A 198 -2.58 -34.90 -38.44
N LYS A 199 -2.78 -34.08 -39.48
CA LYS A 199 -3.68 -34.26 -40.63
C LYS A 199 -3.49 -35.58 -41.37
N ASP A 200 -4.57 -35.98 -42.04
CA ASP A 200 -4.77 -37.12 -42.92
C ASP A 200 -3.53 -37.55 -43.73
N GLY A 201 -3.28 -38.86 -43.70
CA GLY A 201 -2.62 -39.60 -44.76
C GLY A 201 -1.17 -39.99 -44.49
N GLU A 202 -0.93 -40.94 -43.58
CA GLU A 202 0.06 -42.02 -43.73
C GLU A 202 -0.09 -43.06 -42.59
N GLU A 203 0.43 -44.27 -42.84
CA GLU A 203 0.02 -45.60 -42.37
C GLU A 203 -0.03 -45.86 -40.84
N GLU A 204 -0.78 -46.91 -40.46
CA GLU A 204 -0.96 -47.39 -39.08
C GLU A 204 0.35 -47.62 -38.31
N PRO A 205 0.50 -47.13 -37.06
CA PRO A 205 1.56 -47.60 -36.18
C PRO A 205 1.08 -48.76 -35.32
N THR A 206 1.89 -49.81 -35.32
CA THR A 206 1.87 -50.97 -34.43
C THR A 206 1.76 -50.60 -32.95
N VAL A 207 0.95 -51.36 -32.22
CA VAL A 207 0.72 -51.28 -30.77
C VAL A 207 2.04 -51.30 -29.99
N GLY A 208 2.31 -50.24 -29.21
CA GLY A 208 3.22 -50.32 -28.05
C GLY A 208 4.31 -49.25 -27.93
N LYS A 209 3.96 -47.95 -27.88
CA LYS A 209 4.67 -46.88 -27.14
C LYS A 209 3.92 -45.55 -27.32
N SER A 210 3.18 -45.10 -26.31
CA SER A 210 2.65 -43.73 -26.25
C SER A 210 3.79 -42.76 -25.88
N ASN A 211 4.28 -41.97 -26.85
CA ASN A 211 5.14 -40.82 -26.56
C ASN A 211 4.26 -39.68 -26.04
N THR A 212 3.98 -39.67 -24.73
CA THR A 212 3.41 -38.51 -24.02
C THR A 212 4.55 -37.62 -23.55
N ASP A 213 4.60 -36.37 -24.00
CA ASP A 213 5.56 -35.38 -23.48
C ASP A 213 5.11 -34.92 -22.09
N ILE A 214 6.01 -35.06 -21.11
CA ILE A 214 5.78 -34.68 -19.72
C ILE A 214 6.34 -33.27 -19.51
N ASN A 215 5.48 -32.32 -19.14
CA ASN A 215 5.85 -30.96 -18.79
C ASN A 215 5.73 -30.72 -17.28
N LEU A 216 6.62 -29.91 -16.70
CA LEU A 216 6.59 -29.55 -15.29
C LEU A 216 6.17 -28.09 -15.12
N VAL A 217 5.05 -27.86 -14.42
CA VAL A 217 4.50 -26.52 -14.15
C VAL A 217 4.70 -26.19 -12.68
N GLU A 218 5.36 -25.09 -12.33
CA GLU A 218 5.54 -24.71 -10.91
C GLU A 218 4.20 -24.36 -10.25
N ILE A 219 3.96 -24.85 -9.02
CA ILE A 219 2.69 -24.67 -8.28
C ILE A 219 2.86 -24.12 -6.86
N GLY A 220 4.07 -24.17 -6.29
CA GLY A 220 4.35 -23.75 -4.91
C GLY A 220 3.94 -24.76 -3.82
N PRO A 221 4.21 -24.47 -2.54
CA PRO A 221 4.90 -23.28 -2.03
C PRO A 221 6.41 -23.33 -2.33
N ARG A 222 7.03 -22.14 -2.39
CA ARG A 222 8.48 -21.97 -2.59
C ARG A 222 9.08 -21.35 -1.33
N PHE A 223 10.18 -21.90 -0.83
CA PHE A 223 10.90 -21.30 0.31
C PHE A 223 12.34 -21.79 0.37
N VAL A 224 13.16 -21.03 1.10
CA VAL A 224 14.59 -21.29 1.28
C VAL A 224 14.86 -21.60 2.75
N LEU A 225 15.62 -22.67 3.01
CA LEU A 225 16.06 -23.07 4.33
C LEU A 225 17.58 -22.87 4.46
N THR A 226 17.97 -22.00 5.37
CA THR A 226 19.37 -21.82 5.77
C THR A 226 19.64 -22.71 6.99
N PRO A 227 20.53 -23.72 6.92
CA PRO A 227 20.83 -24.57 8.07
C PRO A 227 21.60 -23.81 9.14
N LEU A 228 21.15 -23.90 10.39
CA LEU A 228 21.79 -23.26 11.55
C LEU A 228 22.58 -24.26 12.37
N VAL A 229 21.89 -25.30 12.85
CA VAL A 229 22.46 -26.23 13.81
C VAL A 229 21.85 -27.61 13.64
N ILE A 230 22.66 -28.65 13.80
CA ILE A 230 22.21 -30.04 13.91
C ILE A 230 22.54 -30.55 15.31
N GLN A 231 21.54 -31.10 15.98
CA GLN A 231 21.66 -31.77 17.27
C GLN A 231 21.60 -33.28 17.07
N GLU A 232 22.41 -34.02 17.82
CA GLU A 232 22.41 -35.48 17.81
C GLU A 232 21.05 -36.06 18.27
N GLY A 233 20.44 -35.44 19.29
CA GLY A 233 19.17 -35.86 19.87
C GLY A 233 17.94 -35.13 19.31
N SER A 234 16.75 -35.61 19.65
CA SER A 234 15.50 -34.93 19.31
C SER A 234 15.24 -33.74 20.23
N PHE A 235 15.34 -32.54 19.68
CA PHE A 235 15.14 -31.25 20.35
C PHE A 235 16.07 -31.02 21.55
N GLY A 236 17.25 -31.65 21.52
CA GLY A 236 18.25 -31.60 22.58
C GLY A 236 19.49 -32.42 22.22
N GLY A 237 20.45 -32.48 23.14
CA GLY A 237 21.72 -33.20 22.96
C GLY A 237 22.85 -32.35 22.35
N PRO A 238 24.05 -32.93 22.19
CA PRO A 238 25.22 -32.24 21.65
C PRO A 238 24.98 -31.71 20.23
N ILE A 239 25.54 -30.53 19.96
CA ILE A 239 25.56 -29.94 18.62
C ILE A 239 26.65 -30.64 17.81
N ILE A 240 26.26 -31.27 16.71
CA ILE A 240 27.18 -31.99 15.80
C ILE A 240 27.51 -31.19 14.53
N TYR A 241 26.77 -30.12 14.26
CA TYR A 241 27.04 -29.16 13.20
C TYR A 241 26.49 -27.79 13.61
N GLU A 242 27.27 -26.74 13.38
CA GLU A 242 26.86 -25.34 13.56
C GLU A 242 27.37 -24.52 12.38
N ASN A 243 26.48 -23.76 11.76
CA ASN A 243 26.82 -22.88 10.65
C ASN A 243 27.46 -21.59 11.17
N ARG A 244 28.78 -21.47 10.99
CA ARG A 244 29.56 -20.29 11.43
C ARG A 244 29.31 -19.04 10.59
N GLU A 245 28.84 -19.21 9.36
CA GLU A 245 28.55 -18.10 8.43
C GLU A 245 27.16 -17.51 8.68
N PHE A 246 26.33 -18.17 9.50
CA PHE A 246 25.01 -17.67 9.82
C PHE A 246 25.08 -16.46 10.76
N VAL A 247 24.71 -15.29 10.23
CA VAL A 247 24.49 -14.09 11.03
C VAL A 247 22.99 -13.96 11.32
N SER A 248 22.63 -13.89 12.59
CA SER A 248 21.21 -13.77 12.95
C SER A 248 20.62 -12.45 12.44
N PRO A 249 19.36 -12.43 11.96
CA PRO A 249 18.69 -11.18 11.54
C PRO A 249 18.69 -10.10 12.62
N ASN A 250 18.67 -10.51 13.91
CA ASN A 250 18.77 -9.56 15.02
C ASN A 250 20.14 -8.89 15.13
N GLN A 251 21.21 -9.63 14.85
CA GLN A 251 22.57 -9.09 14.84
C GLN A 251 22.73 -8.11 13.67
N ILE A 252 22.28 -8.49 12.48
CA ILE A 252 22.27 -7.60 11.30
C ILE A 252 21.52 -6.29 11.61
N ARG A 253 20.30 -6.39 12.16
CA ARG A 253 19.52 -5.21 12.57
C ARG A 253 20.17 -4.40 13.70
N ALA A 254 20.96 -5.02 14.58
CA ALA A 254 21.71 -4.32 15.62
C ALA A 254 22.92 -3.59 15.06
N ASP A 255 23.65 -4.20 14.14
CA ASP A 255 24.82 -3.60 13.50
C ASP A 255 24.41 -2.45 12.56
N ILE A 256 23.30 -2.59 11.83
CA ILE A 256 22.69 -1.48 11.08
C ILE A 256 22.34 -0.31 12.00
N ARG A 257 21.72 -0.57 13.17
CA ARG A 257 21.40 0.48 14.15
C ARG A 257 22.66 1.12 14.73
N ARG A 258 23.69 0.35 15.02
CA ARG A 258 24.98 0.87 15.52
C ARG A 258 25.68 1.73 14.47
N ALA A 259 25.66 1.31 13.21
CA ALA A 259 26.19 2.09 12.09
C ALA A 259 25.42 3.40 11.87
N LYS A 260 24.07 3.38 11.94
CA LYS A 260 23.24 4.58 11.88
C LYS A 260 23.54 5.54 13.04
N ALA A 261 23.68 5.03 14.26
CA ALA A 261 24.03 5.84 15.43
C ALA A 261 25.43 6.48 15.31
N ALA A 262 26.42 5.73 14.79
CA ALA A 262 27.75 6.26 14.55
C ALA A 262 27.75 7.38 13.49
N ARG A 263 26.97 7.22 12.40
CA ARG A 263 26.80 8.26 11.38
C ARG A 263 26.09 9.50 11.94
N HIS A 264 25.08 9.32 12.78
CA HIS A 264 24.38 10.43 13.45
C HIS A 264 25.35 11.22 14.34
N ASN A 265 26.16 10.54 15.15
CA ASN A 265 27.16 11.20 15.99
C ASN A 265 28.20 11.96 15.13
N GLY A 266 28.66 11.39 14.02
CA GLY A 266 29.55 12.07 13.08
C GLY A 266 28.91 13.33 12.45
N ARG A 267 27.61 13.30 12.12
CA ARG A 267 26.87 14.48 11.63
C ARG A 267 26.77 15.56 12.71
N VAL A 268 26.53 15.18 13.96
CA VAL A 268 26.49 16.12 15.10
C VAL A 268 27.85 16.77 15.32
N GLU A 269 28.94 16.01 15.28
CA GLU A 269 30.30 16.55 15.37
C GLU A 269 30.65 17.49 14.20
N GLN A 270 30.26 17.15 12.98
CA GLN A 270 30.46 18.02 11.81
C GLN A 270 29.60 19.29 11.86
N ALA A 271 28.37 19.20 12.38
CA ALA A 271 27.50 20.36 12.58
C ALA A 271 28.09 21.32 13.62
N VAL A 272 28.58 20.78 14.74
CA VAL A 272 29.31 21.56 15.75
C VAL A 272 30.56 22.20 15.14
N GLY A 273 31.32 21.45 14.34
CA GLY A 273 32.50 21.94 13.63
C GLY A 273 32.21 23.05 12.60
N ARG A 274 31.03 23.01 11.95
CA ARG A 274 30.57 24.07 11.03
C ARG A 274 30.09 25.32 11.77
N VAL A 275 29.47 25.17 12.93
CA VAL A 275 29.06 26.28 13.79
C VAL A 275 30.30 27.01 14.33
N SER A 276 31.31 26.28 14.80
CA SER A 276 32.58 26.88 15.24
C SER A 276 33.32 27.59 14.09
N LYS A 277 33.32 27.02 12.87
CA LYS A 277 33.91 27.68 11.69
C LYS A 277 33.13 28.93 11.23
N LYS A 278 31.81 28.97 11.42
CA LYS A 278 31.00 30.16 11.12
C LYS A 278 31.19 31.29 12.15
N ASP A 279 31.44 30.93 13.41
CA ASP A 279 31.85 31.89 14.45
C ASP A 279 33.22 32.50 14.14
N ASP A 280 34.22 31.69 13.76
CA ASP A 280 35.56 32.18 13.37
C ASP A 280 35.55 33.10 12.13
N LEU A 281 34.54 32.94 11.26
CA LEU A 281 34.37 33.75 10.04
C LEU A 281 33.44 34.96 10.23
N GLY A 282 32.86 35.16 11.42
CA GLY A 282 32.06 36.35 11.74
C GLY A 282 30.72 36.48 10.98
N LEU A 283 30.16 35.36 10.48
CA LEU A 283 29.04 35.36 9.52
C LEU A 283 27.63 35.17 10.15
N LEU A 284 27.44 35.48 11.43
CA LEU A 284 26.11 35.41 12.07
C LEU A 284 25.47 36.80 12.14
N SER A 285 24.43 37.03 11.33
CA SER A 285 23.61 38.23 11.38
C SER A 285 22.45 38.06 12.38
N ASN A 286 22.55 38.72 13.54
CA ASN A 286 21.45 39.52 14.12
C ASN A 286 21.90 40.22 15.42
N GLY A 287 21.52 41.49 15.52
CA GLY A 287 21.88 42.41 16.58
C GLY A 287 21.20 42.17 17.93
N ASN A 288 21.76 42.87 18.92
CA ASN A 288 21.31 43.07 20.31
C ASN A 288 21.16 41.82 21.19
N ARG A 289 22.27 41.48 21.87
CA ARG A 289 22.23 41.04 23.28
C ARG A 289 23.14 41.94 24.13
N PRO A 290 22.73 42.32 25.34
CA PRO A 290 23.55 43.15 26.22
C PRO A 290 24.77 42.36 26.70
N ALA A 291 25.83 43.09 27.05
CA ALA A 291 27.07 42.55 27.59
C ALA A 291 26.77 41.52 28.71
N LYS A 292 27.20 40.28 28.50
CA LYS A 292 27.18 39.24 29.54
C LYS A 292 28.57 39.10 30.15
N ASN A 293 28.59 39.24 31.47
CA ASN A 293 29.72 39.12 32.40
C ASN A 293 30.65 37.92 32.15
N GLU A 294 31.95 38.13 32.38
CA GLU A 294 33.07 37.17 32.24
C GLU A 294 33.09 35.98 33.23
N LEU A 295 31.97 35.57 33.82
CA LEU A 295 31.98 34.62 34.95
C LEU A 295 31.33 33.26 34.72
N ASP A 296 31.06 32.85 33.47
CA ASP A 296 30.36 31.57 33.22
C ASP A 296 31.08 30.61 32.24
N LYS A 297 32.33 30.89 31.85
CA LYS A 297 33.11 29.98 30.97
C LYS A 297 33.88 28.90 31.74
N THR A 298 34.02 28.99 33.06
CA THR A 298 34.90 28.11 33.84
C THR A 298 34.18 26.98 34.59
N THR A 299 32.85 27.00 34.69
CA THR A 299 32.13 26.02 35.54
C THR A 299 31.43 24.91 34.76
N LEU A 300 31.09 25.12 33.48
CA LEU A 300 30.38 24.12 32.67
C LEU A 300 31.29 23.22 31.82
N LEU A 301 32.54 23.60 31.59
CA LEU A 301 33.50 22.77 30.85
C LEU A 301 34.13 21.67 31.71
N HIS A 302 34.24 21.88 33.03
CA HIS A 302 34.82 20.91 33.96
C HIS A 302 33.85 19.80 34.41
N LEU A 303 32.52 20.01 34.28
CA LEU A 303 31.51 19.05 34.76
C LEU A 303 31.00 18.07 33.68
N ARG A 304 31.28 18.31 32.39
CA ARG A 304 30.93 17.36 31.31
C ARG A 304 32.08 16.48 30.83
N ILE A 305 33.33 16.88 31.03
CA ILE A 305 34.51 16.09 30.62
C ILE A 305 34.85 14.99 31.64
N SER A 306 34.39 15.10 32.90
CA SER A 306 34.62 14.09 33.95
C SER A 306 33.70 12.85 33.87
N LEU A 307 32.56 12.93 33.19
CA LEU A 307 31.59 11.82 33.09
C LEU A 307 31.73 10.96 31.82
N ALA A 308 32.51 11.39 30.83
CA ALA A 308 32.76 10.61 29.60
C ALA A 308 34.06 9.79 29.64
N SER A 309 35.05 10.14 30.48
CA SER A 309 36.33 9.42 30.54
C SER A 309 36.37 8.25 31.54
N ARG A 310 35.27 7.97 32.27
CA ARG A 310 35.16 6.82 33.19
C ARG A 310 34.38 5.61 32.66
N ALA A 311 33.94 5.60 31.40
CA ALA A 311 33.19 4.49 30.82
C ALA A 311 33.96 3.63 29.78
N SER A 312 35.25 3.90 29.56
CA SER A 312 36.09 3.14 28.61
C SER A 312 37.17 2.28 29.27
N SER A 313 37.06 2.02 30.58
CA SER A 313 38.02 1.19 31.31
C SER A 313 37.31 0.30 32.33
N CYS A 314 36.48 -0.63 31.86
CA CYS A 314 36.06 -1.79 32.65
C CYS A 314 35.50 -2.90 31.75
N ASN A 315 36.39 -3.53 30.98
CA ASN A 315 36.17 -4.84 30.36
C ASN A 315 37.35 -5.76 30.71
N PHE A 316 37.63 -5.87 32.00
CA PHE A 316 38.37 -6.96 32.62
C PHE A 316 37.78 -7.08 34.04
N LEU A 317 37.36 -8.29 34.43
CA LEU A 317 36.54 -8.64 35.61
C LEU A 317 35.00 -8.58 35.45
N ARG A 318 34.45 -9.53 34.68
CA ARG A 318 33.31 -10.31 35.19
C ARG A 318 33.88 -11.59 35.81
N PHE A 319 34.10 -11.66 37.12
CA PHE A 319 34.17 -12.90 37.92
C PHE A 319 34.57 -12.61 39.39
N ALA A 320 33.74 -11.87 40.14
CA ALA A 320 33.74 -11.90 41.61
C ALA A 320 32.53 -11.07 42.11
N LEU A 321 31.95 -11.49 43.24
CA LEU A 321 30.87 -10.81 43.97
C LEU A 321 29.45 -11.00 43.41
N ARG A 322 29.07 -12.27 43.26
CA ARG A 322 27.69 -12.75 43.52
C ARG A 322 27.75 -13.65 44.78
N ARG A 323 27.77 -13.04 45.97
CA ARG A 323 27.47 -13.66 47.28
C ARG A 323 27.58 -12.58 48.37
N GLU A 324 26.61 -12.59 49.29
CA GLU A 324 26.54 -11.78 50.53
C GLU A 324 26.28 -10.28 50.31
N TRP A 325 25.03 -9.82 50.44
CA TRP A 325 24.50 -9.48 51.76
C TRP A 325 23.02 -9.85 51.95
N LEU A 326 22.79 -10.52 53.08
CA LEU A 326 21.55 -10.95 53.72
C LEU A 326 21.37 -10.09 54.99
N GLY A 327 20.12 -9.79 55.36
CA GLY A 327 19.71 -9.30 56.71
C GLY A 327 19.37 -7.80 56.73
N LEU A 328 18.26 -7.31 57.30
CA LEU A 328 17.39 -7.76 58.39
C LEU A 328 15.90 -7.37 58.15
N ARG A 329 14.94 -8.31 58.29
CA ARG A 329 13.91 -8.52 59.36
C ARG A 329 12.70 -7.55 59.33
N PHE A 330 11.43 -7.96 59.46
CA PHE A 330 10.75 -8.92 60.38
C PHE A 330 9.55 -9.62 59.68
N THR A 331 9.45 -10.97 59.60
CA THR A 331 8.66 -11.96 60.42
C THR A 331 7.13 -11.70 60.49
N ASN A 332 6.22 -12.63 60.16
CA ASN A 332 5.94 -13.93 60.80
C ASN A 332 5.06 -14.81 59.86
N CYS A 333 5.44 -16.07 59.59
CA CYS A 333 4.89 -17.31 60.21
C CYS A 333 3.42 -17.65 59.89
N LEU A 334 3.19 -18.58 58.93
CA LEU A 334 2.63 -19.93 59.16
C LEU A 334 2.20 -20.59 57.82
N GLN A 335 2.91 -21.65 57.45
CA GLN A 335 2.40 -22.79 56.68
C GLN A 335 1.54 -23.69 57.62
N PRO A 336 0.77 -24.73 57.19
CA PRO A 336 1.00 -25.53 55.98
C PRO A 336 -0.23 -26.13 55.24
N ALA A 337 0.09 -26.75 54.10
CA ALA A 337 -0.37 -28.10 53.70
C ALA A 337 -1.73 -28.33 52.99
N LYS A 338 -1.57 -28.97 51.81
CA LYS A 338 -2.03 -30.33 51.43
C LYS A 338 -3.17 -30.48 50.40
N ARG A 339 -2.77 -31.16 49.31
CA ARG A 339 -3.38 -32.35 48.66
C ARG A 339 -4.70 -32.16 47.91
N LYS A 340 -4.68 -32.35 46.58
CA LYS A 340 -4.95 -33.62 45.84
C LYS A 340 -6.41 -34.08 45.96
N SER A 341 -7.11 -34.19 44.83
CA SER A 341 -7.39 -35.46 44.12
C SER A 341 -8.56 -35.23 43.12
N ILE A 342 -8.43 -35.62 41.83
CA ILE A 342 -8.93 -36.89 41.21
C ILE A 342 -10.47 -36.95 41.24
N ALA A 343 -11.24 -37.36 40.23
CA ALA A 343 -11.15 -37.71 38.81
C ALA A 343 -12.61 -38.01 38.38
N LYS A 344 -12.98 -37.93 37.10
CA LYS A 344 -13.29 -39.03 36.14
C LYS A 344 -14.33 -38.40 35.18
N GLY A 345 -14.26 -38.50 33.84
CA GLY A 345 -14.35 -39.71 33.01
C GLY A 345 -15.82 -40.16 32.93
N GLN A 346 -16.49 -40.48 31.83
CA GLN A 346 -16.22 -40.83 30.41
C GLN A 346 -17.61 -40.73 29.71
N ALA A 347 -17.75 -40.22 28.48
CA ALA A 347 -17.70 -40.91 27.17
C ALA A 347 -18.74 -42.02 26.93
N MET A 348 -19.47 -41.92 25.80
CA MET A 348 -19.86 -42.94 24.79
C MET A 348 -20.81 -42.27 23.77
N GLU A 349 -20.51 -42.21 22.46
CA GLU A 349 -20.72 -43.23 21.39
C GLU A 349 -22.22 -43.51 21.15
N GLU A 350 -22.80 -43.63 19.95
CA GLU A 350 -22.31 -43.88 18.57
C GLU A 350 -23.46 -43.71 17.54
N SER A 351 -23.10 -43.70 16.24
CA SER A 351 -23.82 -44.23 15.02
C SER A 351 -25.29 -43.86 14.74
N GLU A 352 -25.70 -43.21 13.63
CA GLU A 352 -25.75 -43.54 12.18
C GLU A 352 -27.17 -43.88 11.68
N ASP A 353 -27.44 -43.41 10.46
CA ASP A 353 -28.35 -43.93 9.42
C ASP A 353 -29.88 -43.64 9.39
N HIS A 354 -30.20 -42.70 8.50
CA HIS A 354 -30.95 -42.87 7.23
C HIS A 354 -32.50 -43.11 7.17
N VAL A 355 -33.08 -42.26 6.31
CA VAL A 355 -34.17 -42.45 5.31
C VAL A 355 -35.47 -41.67 5.54
N MET A 356 -35.87 -41.07 4.41
CA MET A 356 -36.98 -40.17 4.09
C MET A 356 -38.39 -40.75 4.31
N GLY A 357 -39.35 -39.84 4.42
CA GLY A 357 -40.77 -40.11 4.15
C GLY A 357 -41.65 -38.91 4.44
N ASP A 358 -42.03 -38.19 3.37
CA ASP A 358 -43.07 -37.16 3.35
C ASP A 358 -44.37 -37.62 4.01
N THR A 359 -45.10 -36.73 4.70
CA THR A 359 -46.42 -36.25 4.23
C THR A 359 -47.01 -35.16 5.12
N ASP A 360 -47.82 -34.38 4.43
CA ASP A 360 -48.34 -33.06 4.70
C ASP A 360 -49.59 -33.03 5.61
N MET A 361 -49.97 -31.80 5.99
CA MET A 361 -51.33 -31.30 6.23
C MET A 361 -51.94 -31.18 7.65
N THR A 362 -52.26 -29.90 7.92
CA THR A 362 -53.53 -29.34 8.46
C THR A 362 -53.71 -29.06 9.96
N SER A 363 -53.55 -27.77 10.26
CA SER A 363 -54.38 -26.84 11.06
C SER A 363 -55.55 -27.38 11.91
N LEU A 364 -55.69 -26.87 13.14
CA LEU A 364 -56.69 -25.85 13.54
C LEU A 364 -56.78 -25.71 15.07
N ASN A 365 -56.80 -24.45 15.51
CA ASN A 365 -57.58 -23.82 16.60
C ASN A 365 -58.01 -24.61 17.86
N GLY A 366 -57.89 -23.92 19.01
CA GLY A 366 -59.01 -23.85 19.95
C GLY A 366 -58.67 -23.73 21.43
N HIS A 367 -58.63 -22.48 21.90
CA HIS A 367 -59.03 -21.94 23.20
C HIS A 367 -59.62 -22.87 24.28
N GLY A 368 -59.26 -22.61 25.56
CA GLY A 368 -60.03 -23.09 26.70
C GLY A 368 -59.50 -22.59 28.05
N SER A 369 -60.09 -21.50 28.53
CA SER A 369 -59.93 -20.83 29.81
C SER A 369 -60.18 -21.69 31.06
N GLY A 370 -59.60 -21.29 32.19
CA GLY A 370 -60.45 -20.98 33.36
C GLY A 370 -60.13 -21.61 34.72
N THR A 371 -59.59 -20.75 35.59
CA THR A 371 -60.13 -20.38 36.94
C THR A 371 -59.83 -21.22 38.21
N GLN A 372 -59.64 -20.43 39.29
CA GLN A 372 -59.86 -20.69 40.73
C GLN A 372 -58.75 -21.45 41.49
N MET A 373 -58.38 -21.12 42.73
CA MET A 373 -58.84 -20.11 43.72
C MET A 373 -57.78 -19.99 44.84
N ASN A 374 -57.73 -18.79 45.44
CA ASN A 374 -57.49 -18.38 46.84
C ASN A 374 -56.76 -19.33 47.83
N ASP A 375 -55.84 -18.75 48.62
CA ASP A 375 -56.18 -18.40 50.01
C ASP A 375 -55.24 -17.34 50.60
N ASP A 376 -55.86 -16.44 51.37
CA ASP A 376 -55.35 -15.35 52.20
C ASP A 376 -54.48 -15.86 53.37
N ASP A 377 -53.57 -15.02 53.86
CA ASP A 377 -53.62 -14.66 55.29
C ASP A 377 -52.89 -13.34 55.62
N THR A 378 -53.54 -12.63 56.53
CA THR A 378 -53.53 -11.22 56.92
C THR A 378 -52.36 -10.67 57.80
N ALA A 379 -52.25 -9.33 57.73
CA ALA A 379 -52.08 -8.36 58.85
C ALA A 379 -50.68 -7.84 59.30
N SER A 380 -50.42 -6.59 58.89
CA SER A 380 -49.98 -5.37 59.63
C SER A 380 -48.81 -5.41 60.63
N ASP A 381 -47.82 -4.51 60.48
CA ASP A 381 -47.74 -3.22 61.21
C ASP A 381 -46.57 -2.33 60.70
N ASN A 382 -46.69 -1.01 60.90
CA ASN A 382 -45.77 0.07 60.52
C ASN A 382 -44.49 0.13 61.39
N SER A 383 -43.34 0.46 60.80
CA SER A 383 -42.40 1.45 61.37
C SER A 383 -41.32 1.87 60.36
N ILE A 384 -41.13 3.19 60.25
CA ILE A 384 -40.03 3.88 59.56
C ILE A 384 -38.82 3.84 60.49
N TYR A 385 -37.62 3.51 60.00
CA TYR A 385 -36.34 4.23 60.22
C TYR A 385 -35.23 3.60 59.36
N HIS A 386 -34.39 4.48 58.81
CA HIS A 386 -33.23 4.23 57.94
C HIS A 386 -32.14 3.40 58.63
N GLU A 387 -31.49 2.49 57.89
CA GLU A 387 -30.07 2.16 58.07
C GLU A 387 -29.47 1.50 56.83
N ASP A 388 -28.21 1.83 56.57
CA ASP A 388 -27.40 1.57 55.39
C ASP A 388 -27.24 0.08 55.04
N SER A 389 -27.36 -0.25 53.75
CA SER A 389 -26.93 -1.55 53.21
C SER A 389 -25.93 -1.36 52.08
N GLU A 390 -24.72 -1.85 52.29
CA GLU A 390 -23.63 -1.93 51.30
C GLU A 390 -24.12 -2.53 49.96
N PRO A 391 -23.62 -2.04 48.81
CA PRO A 391 -23.96 -2.62 47.52
C PRO A 391 -23.41 -4.05 47.43
N SER A 392 -24.30 -5.01 47.16
CA SER A 392 -23.92 -6.40 47.01
C SER A 392 -22.92 -6.58 45.86
N VAL A 393 -21.83 -7.30 46.12
CA VAL A 393 -20.77 -7.72 45.16
C VAL A 393 -21.31 -8.43 43.91
N ILE A 394 -22.60 -8.78 43.91
CA ILE A 394 -23.30 -9.50 42.84
C ILE A 394 -23.72 -8.55 41.70
N GLU A 395 -24.11 -7.29 41.98
CA GLU A 395 -24.45 -6.32 40.91
C GLU A 395 -23.22 -5.92 40.10
N ASP A 396 -22.07 -5.79 40.77
CA ASP A 396 -20.80 -5.43 40.15
C ASP A 396 -20.19 -6.57 39.30
N THR A 397 -20.58 -7.81 39.59
CA THR A 397 -20.15 -9.00 38.84
C THR A 397 -21.00 -9.22 37.59
N ILE A 398 -22.29 -8.85 37.62
CA ILE A 398 -23.19 -8.91 36.47
C ILE A 398 -22.91 -7.76 35.48
N ALA A 399 -22.53 -6.57 35.95
CA ALA A 399 -22.09 -5.47 35.09
C ALA A 399 -20.76 -5.75 34.35
N LYS A 400 -19.93 -6.67 34.87
CA LYS A 400 -18.64 -7.08 34.30
C LYS A 400 -18.71 -8.29 33.35
N LEU A 401 -19.90 -8.86 33.14
CA LEU A 401 -20.15 -9.75 31.99
C LEU A 401 -20.19 -8.88 30.73
N GLN A 402 -19.01 -8.61 30.18
CA GLN A 402 -18.74 -7.83 28.97
C GLN A 402 -19.90 -7.93 27.96
N VAL A 403 -20.77 -6.92 27.92
CA VAL A 403 -21.69 -6.73 26.80
C VAL A 403 -20.81 -6.71 25.55
N ARG A 404 -20.94 -7.72 24.70
CA ARG A 404 -20.14 -7.80 23.47
C ARG A 404 -20.42 -6.53 22.69
N ARG A 405 -19.40 -5.72 22.39
CA ARG A 405 -19.54 -4.41 21.73
C ARG A 405 -20.40 -4.47 20.46
N GLY A 406 -20.34 -5.58 19.72
CA GLY A 406 -21.18 -5.82 18.54
C GLY A 406 -22.70 -5.89 18.80
N LEU A 407 -23.13 -6.03 20.05
CA LEU A 407 -24.53 -6.04 20.50
C LEU A 407 -25.02 -4.67 20.98
N LEU A 408 -24.14 -3.66 21.05
CA LEU A 408 -24.54 -2.30 21.40
C LEU A 408 -25.29 -1.65 20.22
N PRO A 409 -26.27 -0.77 20.50
CA PRO A 409 -26.93 0.03 19.48
C PRO A 409 -25.94 0.98 18.78
N THR A 410 -26.29 1.40 17.57
CA THR A 410 -25.70 2.59 16.92
C THR A 410 -26.36 3.84 17.47
N GLY A 411 -25.60 4.87 17.82
CA GLY A 411 -26.13 6.15 18.29
C GLY A 411 -26.56 7.09 17.15
N CYS A 412 -27.54 7.95 17.40
CA CYS A 412 -27.98 9.01 16.51
C CYS A 412 -28.28 10.28 17.33
N CYS A 413 -27.50 11.34 17.09
CA CYS A 413 -27.73 12.67 17.65
C CYS A 413 -28.42 13.56 16.61
N TYR A 414 -29.51 14.21 16.99
CA TYR A 414 -30.29 15.15 16.17
C TYR A 414 -31.11 16.05 17.07
N ASP A 415 -31.18 17.35 16.74
CA ASP A 415 -32.03 18.31 17.44
C ASP A 415 -32.66 19.31 16.46
N ASP A 416 -33.97 19.46 16.52
CA ASP A 416 -34.72 20.38 15.65
C ASP A 416 -34.30 21.85 15.84
N ARG A 417 -33.78 22.23 17.01
CA ARG A 417 -33.34 23.61 17.30
C ARG A 417 -32.15 24.02 16.44
N MET A 418 -31.34 23.07 15.96
CA MET A 418 -30.26 23.36 15.02
C MET A 418 -30.79 23.93 13.70
N LYS A 419 -32.07 23.69 13.33
CA LYS A 419 -32.72 24.27 12.15
C LYS A 419 -32.96 25.78 12.25
N LEU A 420 -32.89 26.34 13.45
CA LEU A 420 -33.17 27.77 13.68
C LEU A 420 -32.06 28.69 13.12
N HIS A 421 -30.85 28.17 12.89
CA HIS A 421 -29.82 28.89 12.14
C HIS A 421 -30.30 29.12 10.70
N MET A 422 -30.58 30.39 10.36
CA MET A 422 -31.08 30.83 9.07
C MET A 422 -30.40 32.15 8.69
N ASN A 423 -30.32 32.42 7.38
CA ASN A 423 -29.76 33.65 6.85
C ASN A 423 -30.58 34.88 7.34
N ALA A 424 -29.90 35.94 7.80
CA ALA A 424 -30.52 37.19 8.22
C ALA A 424 -31.12 38.01 7.06
N ASP A 425 -30.72 37.75 5.82
CA ASP A 425 -31.31 38.33 4.61
C ASP A 425 -32.53 37.50 4.18
N PHE A 426 -33.72 38.13 4.19
CA PHE A 426 -35.00 37.51 3.84
C PHE A 426 -35.48 37.89 2.42
N SER A 427 -34.60 38.43 1.58
CA SER A 427 -34.99 38.83 0.22
C SER A 427 -35.34 37.61 -0.67
N PRO A 428 -36.19 37.75 -1.70
CA PRO A 428 -36.71 36.62 -2.47
C PRO A 428 -35.67 35.75 -3.20
N ASN A 429 -34.43 36.24 -3.36
CA ASN A 429 -33.33 35.57 -4.05
C ASN A 429 -32.30 34.93 -3.09
N THR A 430 -32.63 34.73 -1.82
CA THR A 430 -31.71 34.25 -0.75
C THR A 430 -31.63 32.73 -0.63
N HIS A 431 -31.66 31.99 -1.75
CA HIS A 431 -31.41 30.56 -1.65
C HIS A 431 -29.91 30.32 -1.45
N HIS A 432 -29.52 30.12 -0.20
CA HIS A 432 -28.17 29.74 0.19
C HIS A 432 -28.07 28.20 0.26
N PRO A 433 -26.97 27.58 -0.23
CA PRO A 433 -26.84 26.12 -0.28
C PRO A 433 -26.87 25.46 1.11
N GLU A 434 -26.26 26.07 2.12
CA GLU A 434 -26.43 25.63 3.51
C GLU A 434 -27.81 26.03 4.06
N ASP A 435 -28.72 25.04 4.08
CA ASP A 435 -30.16 25.16 4.36
C ASP A 435 -30.59 24.25 5.53
N PRO A 436 -31.45 24.72 6.46
CA PRO A 436 -32.05 23.91 7.54
C PRO A 436 -32.68 22.58 7.09
N ARG A 437 -33.15 22.50 5.84
CA ARG A 437 -33.75 21.30 5.24
C ARG A 437 -32.76 20.15 5.12
N ARG A 438 -31.44 20.39 5.09
CA ARG A 438 -30.43 19.33 4.98
C ARG A 438 -30.54 18.31 6.11
N ILE A 439 -30.46 18.76 7.37
CA ILE A 439 -30.60 17.86 8.52
C ILE A 439 -32.03 17.31 8.65
N HIS A 440 -33.04 18.07 8.21
CA HIS A 440 -34.43 17.63 8.23
C HIS A 440 -34.68 16.45 7.29
N GLU A 441 -34.23 16.54 6.04
CA GLU A 441 -34.43 15.49 5.04
C GLU A 441 -33.61 14.23 5.35
N ILE A 442 -32.38 14.36 5.89
CA ILE A 442 -31.62 13.20 6.41
C ILE A 442 -32.42 12.48 7.49
N PHE A 443 -32.89 13.23 8.50
CA PHE A 443 -33.61 12.63 9.63
C PHE A 443 -34.95 12.02 9.22
N LYS A 444 -35.66 12.68 8.30
CA LYS A 444 -36.87 12.17 7.67
C LYS A 444 -36.60 10.90 6.86
N ALA A 445 -35.47 10.82 6.16
CA ALA A 445 -35.03 9.61 5.48
C ALA A 445 -34.73 8.48 6.47
N PHE A 446 -34.08 8.76 7.61
CA PHE A 446 -33.87 7.77 8.68
C PHE A 446 -35.20 7.24 9.23
N LYS A 447 -36.19 8.10 9.46
CA LYS A 447 -37.55 7.69 9.87
C LYS A 447 -38.21 6.81 8.81
N ARG A 448 -38.20 7.25 7.55
CA ARG A 448 -38.80 6.53 6.41
C ARG A 448 -38.19 5.15 6.19
N MET A 449 -36.89 5.00 6.43
CA MET A 449 -36.17 3.73 6.30
C MET A 449 -36.25 2.85 7.55
N GLY A 450 -36.96 3.29 8.61
CA GLY A 450 -37.13 2.54 9.84
C GLY A 450 -35.85 2.42 10.69
N LEU A 451 -34.86 3.30 10.49
CA LEU A 451 -33.59 3.27 11.23
C LEU A 451 -33.72 3.86 12.64
N VAL A 452 -34.70 4.75 12.84
CA VAL A 452 -35.00 5.40 14.11
C VAL A 452 -36.42 5.05 14.55
N TYR A 453 -36.60 4.85 15.85
CA TYR A 453 -37.91 4.55 16.41
C TYR A 453 -38.83 5.79 16.39
N THR A 454 -40.09 5.59 15.99
CA THR A 454 -41.12 6.65 15.87
C THR A 454 -42.40 6.35 16.67
N GLY A 455 -42.43 5.27 17.46
CA GLY A 455 -43.56 4.92 18.31
C GLY A 455 -43.50 5.59 19.69
N PRO A 456 -44.35 5.17 20.65
CA PRO A 456 -44.37 5.73 22.00
C PRO A 456 -43.07 5.50 22.77
N GLU A 457 -42.49 6.55 23.36
CA GLU A 457 -41.19 6.48 24.07
C GLU A 457 -41.17 5.45 25.21
N SER A 458 -42.32 5.18 25.84
CA SER A 458 -42.50 4.16 26.88
C SER A 458 -42.11 2.75 26.46
N GLU A 459 -42.18 2.44 25.16
CA GLU A 459 -41.85 1.11 24.63
C GLU A 459 -40.36 0.98 24.26
N LEU A 460 -39.67 2.10 24.04
CA LEU A 460 -38.28 2.11 23.57
C LEU A 460 -37.31 1.37 24.52
N PRO A 461 -37.39 1.51 25.87
CA PRO A 461 -36.52 0.76 26.78
C PRO A 461 -36.72 -0.75 26.69
N ARG A 462 -37.95 -1.22 26.47
CA ARG A 462 -38.26 -2.65 26.29
C ARG A 462 -37.67 -3.16 24.98
N ILE A 463 -37.91 -2.44 23.87
CA ILE A 463 -37.38 -2.79 22.55
C ILE A 463 -35.84 -2.83 22.55
N MET A 464 -35.19 -1.86 23.20
CA MET A 464 -33.73 -1.82 23.28
C MET A 464 -33.15 -2.93 24.16
N LYS A 465 -33.91 -3.45 25.13
CA LYS A 465 -33.51 -4.62 25.92
C LYS A 465 -33.57 -5.90 25.10
N ASP A 466 -34.60 -6.06 24.27
CA ASP A 466 -34.84 -7.29 23.51
C ASP A 466 -34.03 -7.33 22.21
N CYS A 467 -33.96 -6.22 21.48
CA CYS A 467 -33.31 -6.09 20.17
C CYS A 467 -32.54 -4.75 20.06
N PRO A 468 -31.40 -4.58 20.75
CA PRO A 468 -30.65 -3.32 20.81
C PRO A 468 -30.18 -2.82 19.43
N THR A 469 -30.01 -3.69 18.45
CA THR A 469 -29.54 -3.30 17.10
C THR A 469 -30.66 -2.93 16.13
N LYS A 470 -31.94 -3.00 16.53
CA LYS A 470 -33.08 -2.78 15.63
C LYS A 470 -33.23 -1.32 15.22
N TYR A 471 -32.96 -0.39 16.13
CA TYR A 471 -33.07 1.05 15.90
C TYR A 471 -31.81 1.74 16.41
N MET A 472 -31.51 2.92 15.88
CA MET A 472 -30.48 3.78 16.45
C MET A 472 -30.94 4.36 17.79
N TRP A 473 -30.03 4.36 18.76
CA TRP A 473 -30.19 4.96 20.08
C TRP A 473 -30.13 6.49 19.98
N ARG A 474 -31.09 7.19 20.61
CA ARG A 474 -31.12 8.65 20.62
C ARG A 474 -30.08 9.22 21.58
N ILE A 475 -29.15 10.00 21.05
CA ILE A 475 -28.21 10.79 21.84
C ILE A 475 -28.75 12.22 21.90
N PRO A 476 -29.08 12.75 23.09
CA PRO A 476 -29.58 14.12 23.21
C PRO A 476 -28.45 15.11 22.93
N ALA A 477 -28.73 16.12 22.10
CA ALA A 477 -27.82 17.25 21.95
C ALA A 477 -27.94 18.19 23.17
N ARG A 478 -26.82 18.78 23.56
CA ARG A 478 -26.76 19.86 24.55
C ARG A 478 -25.95 21.04 24.02
N PRO A 479 -26.08 22.25 24.57
CA PRO A 479 -25.15 23.32 24.30
C PRO A 479 -23.74 22.96 24.80
N ALA A 480 -22.72 23.23 23.99
CA ALA A 480 -21.33 23.19 24.43
C ALA A 480 -21.04 24.32 25.43
N THR A 481 -20.19 24.04 26.41
CA THR A 481 -19.74 25.03 27.39
C THR A 481 -18.61 25.89 26.83
N ARG A 482 -18.37 27.05 27.44
CA ARG A 482 -17.28 27.95 27.02
C ARG A 482 -15.93 27.26 27.14
N GLU A 483 -15.71 26.51 28.22
CA GLU A 483 -14.48 25.80 28.51
C GLU A 483 -14.19 24.73 27.45
N GLU A 484 -15.22 24.00 27.01
CA GLU A 484 -15.09 23.00 25.95
C GLU A 484 -14.72 23.65 24.61
N ILE A 485 -15.38 24.74 24.21
CA ILE A 485 -15.08 25.44 22.94
C ILE A 485 -13.65 25.98 22.93
N CYS A 486 -13.20 26.55 24.05
CA CYS A 486 -11.85 27.09 24.21
C CYS A 486 -10.73 26.04 24.18
N LEU A 487 -11.05 24.73 24.10
CA LEU A 487 -10.04 23.69 23.86
C LEU A 487 -9.53 23.68 22.42
N ALA A 488 -10.29 24.22 21.48
CA ALA A 488 -9.92 24.28 20.06
C ALA A 488 -9.94 25.71 19.49
N HIS A 489 -10.67 26.64 20.12
CA HIS A 489 -10.80 28.02 19.66
C HIS A 489 -10.23 29.04 20.65
N SER A 490 -9.86 30.21 20.14
CA SER A 490 -9.47 31.35 20.96
C SER A 490 -10.67 31.92 21.71
N PRO A 491 -10.47 32.47 22.93
CA PRO A 491 -11.52 33.18 23.66
C PRO A 491 -12.12 34.35 22.87
N GLU A 492 -11.31 35.02 22.04
CA GLU A 492 -11.73 36.13 21.19
C GLU A 492 -12.70 35.68 20.10
N HIS A 493 -12.44 34.53 19.47
CA HIS A 493 -13.34 33.95 18.48
C HIS A 493 -14.68 33.54 19.09
N LEU A 494 -14.64 32.87 20.25
CA LEU A 494 -15.86 32.55 21.01
C LEU A 494 -16.67 33.82 21.32
N ALA A 495 -16.03 34.87 21.80
CA ALA A 495 -16.69 36.14 22.11
C ALA A 495 -17.32 36.79 20.86
N TRP A 496 -16.68 36.67 19.69
CA TRP A 496 -17.25 37.15 18.44
C TRP A 496 -18.53 36.40 18.05
N VAL A 497 -18.54 35.07 18.13
CA VAL A 497 -19.73 34.26 17.82
C VAL A 497 -20.85 34.54 18.83
N GLU A 498 -20.53 34.66 20.12
CA GLU A 498 -21.47 35.01 21.19
C GLU A 498 -22.18 36.35 20.91
N ASN A 499 -21.44 37.34 20.41
CA ASN A 499 -21.97 38.66 20.11
C ASN A 499 -23.04 38.64 19.00
N LEU A 500 -23.10 37.61 18.16
CA LEU A 500 -24.13 37.48 17.12
C LEU A 500 -25.56 37.42 17.68
N ASP A 501 -25.73 36.98 18.92
CA ASP A 501 -27.03 36.92 19.61
C ASP A 501 -27.52 38.31 20.07
N THR A 502 -26.58 39.25 20.27
CA THR A 502 -26.87 40.61 20.77
C THR A 502 -26.93 41.69 19.69
N ILE A 503 -26.42 41.40 18.48
CA ILE A 503 -26.38 42.35 17.36
C ILE A 503 -27.77 42.51 16.72
N SER A 504 -28.09 43.71 16.23
CA SER A 504 -29.39 43.97 15.59
C SER A 504 -29.55 43.23 14.25
N THR A 505 -30.78 42.91 13.84
CA THR A 505 -31.03 42.23 12.56
C THR A 505 -30.51 43.02 11.35
N ALA A 506 -30.47 44.35 11.41
CA ALA A 506 -29.95 45.18 10.33
C ALA A 506 -28.42 45.03 10.18
N GLU A 507 -27.71 44.99 11.30
CA GLU A 507 -26.27 44.74 11.33
C GLU A 507 -25.93 43.30 10.93
N LEU A 508 -26.71 42.30 11.37
CA LEU A 508 -26.55 40.90 10.94
C LEU A 508 -26.70 40.72 9.43
N ARG A 509 -27.60 41.46 8.77
CA ARG A 509 -27.70 41.49 7.30
C ARG A 509 -26.47 42.10 6.66
N SER A 510 -25.94 43.18 7.23
CA SER A 510 -24.71 43.81 6.73
C SER A 510 -23.51 42.87 6.88
N LEU A 511 -23.38 42.21 8.03
CA LEU A 511 -22.35 41.20 8.27
C LEU A 511 -22.49 40.05 7.28
N THR A 512 -23.69 39.51 7.09
CA THR A 512 -23.92 38.45 6.10
C THR A 512 -23.46 38.86 4.71
N ARG A 513 -23.84 40.06 4.23
CA ARG A 513 -23.40 40.52 2.91
C ARG A 513 -21.89 40.68 2.78
N GLN A 514 -21.20 40.98 3.88
CA GLN A 514 -19.76 41.13 3.91
C GLN A 514 -19.05 39.76 3.92
N PHE A 515 -19.52 38.82 4.75
CA PHE A 515 -18.89 37.53 4.98
C PHE A 515 -19.32 36.44 3.97
N ASP A 516 -20.45 36.60 3.28
CA ASP A 516 -20.94 35.68 2.25
C ASP A 516 -20.24 35.89 0.88
N GLN A 517 -19.24 36.78 0.84
CA GLN A 517 -18.42 37.03 -0.35
C GLN A 517 -17.02 36.45 -0.17
N GLY A 518 -16.40 36.03 -1.27
CA GLY A 518 -14.99 35.65 -1.29
C GLY A 518 -14.70 34.34 -0.55
N ARG A 519 -13.64 34.35 0.26
CA ARG A 519 -13.09 33.15 0.90
C ARG A 519 -13.81 32.80 2.21
N GLU A 520 -14.34 33.81 2.87
CA GLU A 520 -15.04 33.73 4.15
C GLU A 520 -16.28 32.83 4.04
N SER A 521 -17.07 33.01 2.97
CA SER A 521 -18.25 32.19 2.63
C SER A 521 -19.08 31.82 3.86
N LEU A 522 -19.63 32.83 4.53
CA LEU A 522 -20.36 32.68 5.79
C LEU A 522 -21.56 33.63 5.83
N TYR A 523 -22.74 33.06 6.09
CA TYR A 523 -23.92 33.84 6.48
C TYR A 523 -24.15 33.78 7.99
N VAL A 524 -24.75 34.83 8.54
CA VAL A 524 -25.10 34.91 9.96
C VAL A 524 -26.58 35.20 10.16
N GLY A 525 -27.07 34.93 11.37
CA GLY A 525 -28.45 35.13 11.79
C GLY A 525 -28.58 35.07 13.30
N SER A 526 -29.69 35.56 13.84
CA SER A 526 -29.87 35.73 15.29
C SER A 526 -29.75 34.42 16.07
N MET A 527 -30.17 33.29 15.48
CA MET A 527 -30.10 31.98 16.12
C MET A 527 -28.83 31.20 15.76
N SER A 528 -27.82 31.84 15.16
CA SER A 528 -26.59 31.14 14.73
C SER A 528 -25.76 30.69 15.93
N TYR A 529 -25.60 31.55 16.94
CA TYR A 529 -24.84 31.20 18.15
C TYR A 529 -25.49 30.04 18.94
N PRO A 530 -26.80 30.07 19.30
CA PRO A 530 -27.43 28.94 19.97
C PRO A 530 -27.38 27.63 19.17
N ALA A 531 -27.52 27.69 17.85
CA ALA A 531 -27.42 26.52 16.99
C ALA A 531 -25.98 25.98 16.92
N ALA A 532 -24.98 26.85 16.84
CA ALA A 532 -23.56 26.45 16.85
C ALA A 532 -23.18 25.74 18.16
N LEU A 533 -23.65 26.24 19.31
CA LEU A 533 -23.46 25.55 20.60
C LEU A 533 -24.05 24.14 20.61
N LEU A 534 -25.26 23.97 20.06
CA LEU A 534 -25.92 22.67 19.97
C LEU A 534 -25.19 21.74 19.00
N SER A 535 -24.67 22.25 17.89
CA SER A 535 -23.90 21.48 16.91
C SER A 535 -22.64 20.89 17.55
N VAL A 536 -21.84 21.74 18.20
CA VAL A 536 -20.63 21.34 18.91
C VAL A 536 -20.96 20.35 20.04
N GLY A 537 -21.96 20.67 20.88
CA GLY A 537 -22.33 19.78 21.98
C GLY A 537 -22.93 18.45 21.51
N GLY A 538 -23.62 18.43 20.36
CA GLY A 538 -24.06 17.20 19.71
C GLY A 538 -22.88 16.32 19.24
N ALA A 539 -21.83 16.93 18.68
CA ALA A 539 -20.60 16.23 18.32
C ALA A 539 -19.86 15.68 19.56
N ILE A 540 -19.78 16.48 20.63
CA ILE A 540 -19.19 16.07 21.92
C ILE A 540 -19.93 14.84 22.46
N GLU A 541 -21.25 14.90 22.64
CA GLU A 541 -22.03 13.79 23.21
C GLU A 541 -21.99 12.53 22.34
N THR A 542 -21.96 12.70 21.02
CA THR A 542 -21.79 11.59 20.07
C THR A 542 -20.44 10.90 20.28
N CYS A 543 -19.34 11.64 20.33
CA CYS A 543 -18.01 11.06 20.53
C CYS A 543 -17.87 10.44 21.94
N LYS A 544 -18.34 11.14 22.98
CA LYS A 544 -18.31 10.65 24.37
C LYS A 544 -19.06 9.32 24.49
N SER A 545 -20.25 9.20 23.92
CA SER A 545 -21.06 7.97 23.95
C SER A 545 -20.36 6.77 23.29
N VAL A 546 -19.58 7.00 22.23
CA VAL A 546 -18.80 5.96 21.53
C VAL A 546 -17.56 5.56 22.33
N VAL A 547 -16.85 6.54 22.90
CA VAL A 547 -15.65 6.34 23.70
C VAL A 547 -15.96 5.54 24.96
N THR A 548 -17.01 5.93 25.71
CA THR A 548 -17.45 5.25 26.94
C THR A 548 -18.10 3.88 26.70
N GLY A 549 -18.43 3.57 25.44
CA GLY A 549 -19.07 2.31 25.08
C GLY A 549 -20.55 2.24 25.41
N GLN A 550 -21.25 3.37 25.55
CA GLN A 550 -22.72 3.41 25.62
C GLN A 550 -23.34 2.94 24.30
N VAL A 551 -22.68 3.25 23.19
CA VAL A 551 -23.03 2.81 21.83
C VAL A 551 -21.78 2.24 21.15
N LYS A 552 -21.96 1.35 20.15
CA LYS A 552 -20.80 0.80 19.43
C LYS A 552 -20.09 1.87 18.59
N ASN A 553 -20.90 2.66 17.87
CA ASN A 553 -20.59 3.72 16.93
C ASN A 553 -21.79 4.68 16.86
N ALA A 554 -21.66 5.85 16.24
CA ALA A 554 -22.75 6.83 16.21
C ALA A 554 -22.70 7.80 15.02
N PHE A 555 -23.84 8.43 14.73
CA PHE A 555 -24.01 9.47 13.71
C PHE A 555 -24.62 10.74 14.33
N ALA A 556 -23.89 11.85 14.30
CA ALA A 556 -24.36 13.19 14.64
C ALA A 556 -24.89 13.91 13.38
N VAL A 557 -26.23 14.04 13.28
CA VAL A 557 -26.90 14.83 12.24
C VAL A 557 -27.02 16.26 12.74
N ILE A 558 -25.94 17.02 12.57
CA ILE A 558 -25.73 18.33 13.20
C ILE A 558 -25.59 19.45 12.16
N ARG A 559 -25.89 20.68 12.59
CA ARG A 559 -25.61 21.92 11.84
C ARG A 559 -25.55 23.11 12.82
N PRO A 560 -24.77 24.17 12.54
CA PRO A 560 -23.89 24.38 11.39
C PRO A 560 -22.71 23.38 11.31
N PRO A 561 -22.10 23.19 10.11
CA PRO A 561 -20.88 22.39 9.95
C PRO A 561 -19.69 23.00 10.70
N GLY A 562 -18.54 22.31 10.71
CA GLY A 562 -17.39 22.70 11.53
C GLY A 562 -16.02 22.73 10.86
N HIS A 563 -15.72 21.87 9.90
CA HIS A 563 -14.33 21.58 9.49
C HIS A 563 -13.50 22.75 8.92
N HIS A 564 -14.14 23.83 8.46
CA HIS A 564 -13.48 25.05 7.97
C HIS A 564 -13.17 26.07 9.06
N ALA A 565 -13.85 26.01 10.22
CA ALA A 565 -13.64 26.95 11.30
C ALA A 565 -12.21 26.79 11.86
N GLU A 566 -11.43 27.85 11.74
CA GLU A 566 -10.07 27.93 12.27
C GLU A 566 -10.11 28.15 13.78
N PHE A 567 -8.95 28.08 14.43
CA PHE A 567 -8.88 28.33 15.87
C PHE A 567 -9.33 29.76 16.25
N ASP A 568 -9.18 30.75 15.37
CA ASP A 568 -9.44 32.17 15.65
C ASP A 568 -10.45 32.86 14.71
N GLN A 569 -11.05 32.15 13.75
CA GLN A 569 -11.98 32.74 12.79
C GLN A 569 -13.00 31.74 12.22
N PRO A 570 -14.23 32.20 11.90
CA PRO A 570 -15.23 31.39 11.20
C PRO A 570 -14.99 31.43 9.68
N MET A 571 -15.36 30.37 8.97
CA MET A 571 -15.22 30.30 7.50
C MET A 571 -16.06 29.14 6.95
N GLY A 572 -16.48 29.20 5.69
CA GLY A 572 -17.09 28.07 4.97
C GLY A 572 -18.32 27.51 5.67
N PHE A 573 -19.25 28.38 6.06
CA PHE A 573 -20.45 28.07 6.83
C PHE A 573 -20.21 27.56 8.27
N CYS A 574 -18.95 27.47 8.71
CA CYS A 574 -18.55 26.92 10.00
C CYS A 574 -18.28 28.03 11.02
N PHE A 575 -18.96 27.97 12.18
CA PHE A 575 -18.74 28.90 13.30
C PHE A 575 -17.72 28.37 14.29
N PHE A 576 -17.89 27.12 14.72
CA PHE A 576 -16.96 26.40 15.57
C PHE A 576 -16.63 25.07 14.91
N ASN A 577 -15.42 24.57 15.15
CA ASN A 577 -15.00 23.30 14.63
C ASN A 577 -15.46 22.17 15.56
N ASN A 578 -16.60 21.59 15.19
CA ASN A 578 -17.31 20.59 15.98
C ASN A 578 -16.41 19.39 16.35
N VAL A 579 -15.64 18.88 15.39
CA VAL A 579 -14.83 17.66 15.53
C VAL A 579 -13.61 17.87 16.44
N PRO A 580 -12.74 18.89 16.22
CA PRO A 580 -11.64 19.20 17.12
C PRO A 580 -12.07 19.44 18.56
N VAL A 581 -13.15 20.20 18.80
CA VAL A 581 -13.66 20.41 20.16
C VAL A 581 -14.05 19.07 20.78
N ALA A 582 -14.85 18.24 20.09
CA ALA A 582 -15.27 16.94 20.58
C ALA A 582 -14.09 16.00 20.90
N ILE A 583 -13.04 16.03 20.07
CA ILE A 583 -11.83 15.23 20.27
C ILE A 583 -11.05 15.70 21.49
N ARG A 584 -10.85 17.02 21.65
CA ARG A 584 -10.14 17.57 22.82
C ARG A 584 -10.86 17.26 24.11
N VAL A 585 -12.19 17.37 24.13
CA VAL A 585 -13.01 16.95 25.28
C VAL A 585 -12.83 15.46 25.57
N CYS A 586 -12.87 14.59 24.55
CA CYS A 586 -12.67 13.16 24.76
C CYS A 586 -11.25 12.80 25.24
N GLN A 587 -10.22 13.48 24.74
CA GLN A 587 -8.83 13.30 25.18
C GLN A 587 -8.64 13.77 26.63
N GLN A 588 -9.30 14.86 27.02
CA GLN A 588 -9.25 15.41 28.38
C GLN A 588 -10.04 14.54 29.38
N ASP A 589 -11.26 14.13 29.03
CA ASP A 589 -12.15 13.38 29.92
C ASP A 589 -11.77 11.90 30.01
N TYR A 590 -11.22 11.31 28.92
CA TYR A 590 -10.94 9.88 28.81
C TYR A 590 -9.54 9.58 28.27
N PRO A 591 -8.46 10.08 28.90
CA PRO A 591 -7.09 9.97 28.39
C PRO A 591 -6.60 8.52 28.20
N ASP A 592 -7.11 7.59 29.01
CA ASP A 592 -6.75 6.16 28.92
C ASP A 592 -7.49 5.40 27.81
N GLN A 593 -8.60 5.95 27.30
CA GLN A 593 -9.48 5.29 26.32
C GLN A 593 -9.50 5.97 24.95
N CYS A 594 -9.09 7.24 24.88
CA CYS A 594 -9.12 8.09 23.70
C CYS A 594 -7.87 8.97 23.66
N ARG A 595 -6.71 8.38 23.37
CA ARG A 595 -5.45 9.15 23.23
C ARG A 595 -5.20 9.50 21.77
N LYS A 596 -5.17 8.48 20.91
CA LYS A 596 -4.93 8.65 19.48
C LYS A 596 -6.23 8.68 18.70
N VAL A 597 -6.47 9.73 17.93
CA VAL A 597 -7.69 9.88 17.14
C VAL A 597 -7.35 9.99 15.66
N LEU A 598 -8.06 9.23 14.84
CA LEU A 598 -8.07 9.41 13.39
C LEU A 598 -9.27 10.28 13.04
N ILE A 599 -9.03 11.42 12.39
CA ILE A 599 -10.05 12.19 11.69
C ILE A 599 -9.92 11.86 10.21
N LEU A 600 -10.96 11.29 9.63
CA LEU A 600 -11.09 11.20 8.19
C LEU A 600 -12.12 12.23 7.73
N ASP A 601 -11.67 13.17 6.91
CA ASP A 601 -12.52 14.12 6.23
C ASP A 601 -12.71 13.69 4.77
N TRP A 602 -13.95 13.36 4.40
CA TRP A 602 -14.32 13.02 3.03
C TRP A 602 -15.25 14.06 2.40
N ASP A 603 -15.46 15.19 3.07
CA ASP A 603 -16.09 16.35 2.45
C ASP A 603 -15.28 16.75 1.21
N VAL A 604 -15.96 17.21 0.16
CA VAL A 604 -15.28 17.56 -1.09
C VAL A 604 -14.32 18.74 -0.90
N HIS A 605 -14.51 19.55 0.12
CA HIS A 605 -13.64 20.67 0.49
C HIS A 605 -12.60 20.25 1.51
N HIS A 606 -11.44 20.91 1.45
CA HIS A 606 -10.41 20.74 2.48
C HIS A 606 -10.86 21.35 3.81
N GLY A 607 -10.94 20.54 4.87
CA GLY A 607 -11.12 21.02 6.25
C GLY A 607 -9.88 21.73 6.81
N ASN A 608 -9.58 22.92 6.28
CA ASN A 608 -8.42 23.74 6.65
C ASN A 608 -8.33 24.01 8.15
N GLY A 609 -9.47 24.31 8.80
CA GLY A 609 -9.52 24.56 10.24
C GLY A 609 -9.12 23.33 11.05
N THR A 610 -9.63 22.16 10.68
CA THR A 610 -9.29 20.88 11.33
C THR A 610 -7.81 20.55 11.19
N GLN A 611 -7.26 20.72 9.97
CA GLN A 611 -5.82 20.57 9.70
C GLN A 611 -4.99 21.47 10.61
N ASN A 612 -5.31 22.77 10.66
CA ASN A 612 -4.50 23.76 11.34
C ASN A 612 -4.53 23.61 12.86
N ILE A 613 -5.68 23.26 13.45
CA ILE A 613 -5.82 23.03 14.90
C ILE A 613 -4.94 21.87 15.38
N PHE A 614 -4.75 20.83 14.56
CA PHE A 614 -3.97 19.63 14.91
C PHE A 614 -2.60 19.54 14.21
N TYR A 615 -2.17 20.57 13.49
CA TYR A 615 -1.01 20.48 12.58
C TYR A 615 0.32 20.08 13.24
N GLN A 616 0.43 20.31 14.56
CA GLN A 616 1.60 19.96 15.37
C GLN A 616 1.35 18.78 16.34
N ASP A 617 0.16 18.19 16.35
CA ASP A 617 -0.24 17.18 17.32
C ASP A 617 0.09 15.76 16.84
N PRO A 618 0.96 15.00 17.53
CA PRO A 618 1.29 13.63 17.15
C PRO A 618 0.16 12.62 17.39
N ASN A 619 -0.82 12.95 18.24
CA ASN A 619 -1.88 12.05 18.67
C ASN A 619 -3.15 12.19 17.84
N VAL A 620 -3.24 13.16 16.94
CA VAL A 620 -4.36 13.30 16.01
C VAL A 620 -3.84 13.13 14.59
N LEU A 621 -4.31 12.10 13.91
CA LEU A 621 -4.05 11.88 12.49
C LEU A 621 -5.22 12.47 11.71
N TYR A 622 -4.94 13.50 10.91
CA TYR A 622 -5.92 14.08 9.99
C TYR A 622 -5.63 13.58 8.57
N ILE A 623 -6.66 13.01 7.94
CA ILE A 623 -6.62 12.61 6.53
C ILE A 623 -7.80 13.27 5.83
N SER A 624 -7.55 14.01 4.76
CA SER A 624 -8.60 14.66 3.97
C SER A 624 -8.52 14.25 2.51
N ILE A 625 -9.66 13.90 1.91
CA ILE A 625 -9.83 13.64 0.48
C ILE A 625 -10.72 14.75 -0.09
N HIS A 626 -10.16 15.64 -0.90
CA HIS A 626 -10.86 16.85 -1.35
C HIS A 626 -10.47 17.24 -2.77
N VAL A 627 -11.29 18.05 -3.44
CA VAL A 627 -10.91 18.69 -4.71
C VAL A 627 -9.99 19.87 -4.39
N TYR A 628 -8.84 19.93 -5.06
CA TYR A 628 -7.84 20.97 -4.79
C TYR A 628 -7.57 21.87 -6.00
N GLN A 629 -7.47 21.32 -7.21
CA GLN A 629 -7.16 22.08 -8.44
C GLN A 629 -5.97 23.05 -8.27
N ASN A 630 -4.90 22.58 -7.62
CA ASN A 630 -3.71 23.40 -7.30
C ASN A 630 -4.02 24.67 -6.48
N GLY A 631 -5.00 24.58 -5.57
CA GLY A 631 -5.44 25.66 -4.70
C GLY A 631 -6.39 26.66 -5.37
N GLN A 632 -7.00 26.29 -6.52
CA GLN A 632 -8.04 27.09 -7.18
C GLN A 632 -9.44 26.76 -6.65
N PHE A 633 -9.67 25.52 -6.23
CA PHE A 633 -10.95 25.11 -5.66
C PHE A 633 -11.06 25.59 -4.20
N TYR A 634 -12.28 25.92 -3.75
CA TYR A 634 -12.52 26.41 -2.39
C TYR A 634 -12.00 25.41 -1.32
N PRO A 635 -11.35 25.85 -0.22
CA PRO A 635 -11.16 27.23 0.24
C PRO A 635 -9.99 27.99 -0.41
N GLY A 636 -9.31 27.38 -1.38
CA GLY A 636 -8.16 27.93 -2.08
C GLY A 636 -6.96 28.20 -1.17
N LYS A 637 -5.92 28.78 -1.76
CA LYS A 637 -4.69 29.12 -1.02
C LYS A 637 -4.96 30.20 0.04
N PRO A 638 -4.39 30.07 1.24
CA PRO A 638 -4.54 31.07 2.29
C PRO A 638 -3.86 32.39 1.91
N PRO A 639 -4.36 33.54 2.42
CA PRO A 639 -3.74 34.84 2.18
C PRO A 639 -2.29 34.92 2.67
N ASN A 640 -1.98 34.21 3.76
CA ASN A 640 -0.62 34.07 4.27
C ASN A 640 0.03 32.83 3.65
N PRO A 641 1.08 32.96 2.82
CA PRO A 641 1.76 31.82 2.20
C PRO A 641 2.43 30.88 3.20
N MET A 642 2.62 31.31 4.46
CA MET A 642 3.17 30.47 5.51
C MET A 642 2.14 29.54 6.16
N THR A 643 0.84 29.82 5.96
CA THR A 643 -0.23 28.93 6.42
C THR A 643 -0.32 27.77 5.44
N PRO A 644 -0.26 26.51 5.90
CA PRO A 644 -0.36 25.36 5.02
C PRO A 644 -1.77 25.27 4.42
N ASP A 645 -1.86 24.96 3.13
CA ASP A 645 -3.13 24.73 2.44
C ASP A 645 -3.43 23.22 2.30
N GLY A 646 -4.39 22.86 1.43
CA GLY A 646 -4.75 21.48 1.11
C GLY A 646 -3.76 20.73 0.20
N GLY A 647 -2.61 21.31 -0.10
CA GLY A 647 -1.56 20.68 -0.91
C GLY A 647 -1.02 19.37 -0.32
N ILE A 648 -0.58 18.47 -1.21
CA ILE A 648 -0.08 17.13 -0.85
C ILE A 648 1.25 17.16 -0.09
N GLU A 649 2.00 18.25 -0.22
CA GLU A 649 3.28 18.53 0.44
C GLU A 649 3.13 18.84 1.94
N HIS A 650 1.94 19.25 2.38
CA HIS A 650 1.67 19.72 3.74
C HIS A 650 1.42 18.54 4.70
N CYS A 651 2.51 18.00 5.24
CA CYS A 651 2.48 16.78 6.06
C CYS A 651 2.43 17.01 7.60
N GLY A 652 2.21 18.24 8.06
CA GLY A 652 2.28 18.61 9.48
C GLY A 652 3.64 19.22 9.86
N THR A 653 3.79 19.67 11.10
CA THR A 653 5.02 20.30 11.59
C THR A 653 5.37 19.86 13.01
N GLY A 654 6.63 20.06 13.42
CA GLY A 654 7.07 19.72 14.77
C GLY A 654 6.84 18.24 15.11
N GLN A 655 6.11 17.98 16.21
CA GLN A 655 5.79 16.61 16.62
C GLN A 655 4.67 15.97 15.77
N GLY A 656 3.83 16.77 15.12
CA GLY A 656 2.76 16.33 14.24
C GLY A 656 3.22 16.02 12.81
N LEU A 657 4.53 16.08 12.52
CA LEU A 657 5.06 15.75 11.19
C LEU A 657 4.71 14.29 10.81
N GLY A 658 4.10 14.13 9.64
CA GLY A 658 3.54 12.87 9.15
C GLY A 658 2.14 12.55 9.69
N LYS A 659 1.50 13.44 10.45
CA LYS A 659 0.12 13.26 10.98
C LYS A 659 -0.94 14.08 10.25
N ASN A 660 -0.54 14.79 9.20
CA ASN A 660 -1.45 15.43 8.26
C ASN A 660 -1.29 14.83 6.87
N ILE A 661 -2.40 14.40 6.26
CA ILE A 661 -2.40 13.74 4.96
C ILE A 661 -3.47 14.34 4.07
N ASN A 662 -3.04 15.06 3.05
CA ASN A 662 -3.92 15.62 2.04
C ASN A 662 -3.91 14.74 0.79
N ILE A 663 -5.10 14.32 0.37
CA ILE A 663 -5.37 13.70 -0.93
C ILE A 663 -6.16 14.72 -1.75
N GLY A 664 -5.44 15.73 -2.24
CA GLY A 664 -6.00 16.81 -3.06
C GLY A 664 -6.14 16.39 -4.52
N TRP A 665 -7.36 16.14 -4.97
CA TRP A 665 -7.65 15.80 -6.36
C TRP A 665 -7.28 16.97 -7.28
N HIS A 666 -6.68 16.61 -8.42
CA HIS A 666 -6.24 17.58 -9.43
C HIS A 666 -7.42 18.28 -10.12
N ASP A 667 -8.59 17.67 -10.11
CA ASP A 667 -9.81 18.18 -10.74
C ASP A 667 -11.06 17.57 -10.08
N GLN A 668 -12.23 18.11 -10.42
CA GLN A 668 -13.54 17.53 -10.14
C GLN A 668 -13.78 16.26 -10.98
N GLY A 669 -14.93 15.60 -10.79
CA GLY A 669 -15.33 14.42 -11.55
C GLY A 669 -14.75 13.10 -11.06
N MET A 670 -14.19 13.08 -9.85
CA MET A 670 -13.73 11.85 -9.19
C MET A 670 -14.94 11.03 -8.73
N GLY A 671 -14.86 9.70 -8.79
CA GLY A 671 -15.95 8.82 -8.39
C GLY A 671 -15.50 7.64 -7.53
N ASP A 672 -16.30 6.59 -7.54
CA ASP A 672 -16.12 5.41 -6.68
C ASP A 672 -14.75 4.74 -6.84
N GLY A 673 -14.20 4.69 -8.06
CA GLY A 673 -12.91 4.07 -8.34
C GLY A 673 -11.75 4.79 -7.65
N GLU A 674 -11.75 6.13 -7.72
CA GLU A 674 -10.73 7.00 -7.14
C GLU A 674 -10.77 6.97 -5.60
N TYR A 675 -11.97 7.11 -5.01
CA TYR A 675 -12.13 7.06 -3.55
C TYR A 675 -11.78 5.68 -2.98
N MET A 676 -12.18 4.59 -3.64
CA MET A 676 -11.78 3.24 -3.22
C MET A 676 -10.28 3.01 -3.35
N ALA A 677 -9.64 3.52 -4.40
CA ALA A 677 -8.19 3.46 -4.54
C ALA A 677 -7.47 4.28 -3.45
N ALA A 678 -7.95 5.49 -3.14
CA ALA A 678 -7.42 6.29 -2.03
C ALA A 678 -7.50 5.54 -0.71
N PHE A 679 -8.65 4.91 -0.43
CA PHE A 679 -8.86 4.13 0.79
C PHE A 679 -7.92 2.93 0.89
N GLN A 680 -7.84 2.13 -0.17
CA GLN A 680 -7.07 0.90 -0.17
C GLN A 680 -5.56 1.14 -0.18
N LYS A 681 -5.10 2.18 -0.90
CA LYS A 681 -3.67 2.46 -1.07
C LYS A 681 -3.08 3.36 0.01
N ILE A 682 -3.87 4.27 0.59
CA ILE A 682 -3.35 5.31 1.50
C ILE A 682 -4.06 5.28 2.84
N VAL A 683 -5.37 5.53 2.87
CA VAL A 683 -6.13 5.75 4.12
C VAL A 683 -6.04 4.53 5.04
N MET A 684 -6.44 3.36 4.57
CA MET A 684 -6.53 2.16 5.41
C MET A 684 -5.16 1.62 5.85
N PRO A 685 -4.12 1.56 4.98
CA PRO A 685 -2.77 1.19 5.42
C PRO A 685 -2.25 2.12 6.52
N ILE A 686 -2.34 3.44 6.33
CA ILE A 686 -1.84 4.41 7.30
C ILE A 686 -2.65 4.37 8.59
N ALA A 687 -3.98 4.31 8.49
CA ALA A 687 -4.85 4.23 9.66
C ALA A 687 -4.59 2.97 10.50
N LYS A 688 -4.31 1.82 9.86
CA LYS A 688 -3.92 0.59 10.56
C LYS A 688 -2.55 0.71 11.24
N GLU A 689 -1.57 1.34 10.58
CA GLU A 689 -0.26 1.60 11.18
C GLU A 689 -0.37 2.58 12.35
N PHE A 690 -1.20 3.62 12.22
CA PHE A 690 -1.48 4.59 13.28
C PHE A 690 -2.16 3.95 14.49
N ASN A 691 -3.04 2.96 14.26
CA ASN A 691 -3.80 2.23 15.28
C ASN A 691 -4.56 3.19 16.24
N PRO A 692 -5.58 3.93 15.75
CA PRO A 692 -6.33 4.90 16.54
C PRO A 692 -7.20 4.24 17.62
N ASP A 693 -7.47 4.99 18.68
CA ASP A 693 -8.39 4.63 19.77
C ASP A 693 -9.83 5.09 19.49
N LEU A 694 -10.00 6.07 18.60
CA LEU A 694 -11.28 6.58 18.08
C LEU A 694 -11.10 6.99 16.62
N VAL A 695 -12.11 6.71 15.79
CA VAL A 695 -12.22 7.25 14.43
C VAL A 695 -13.38 8.24 14.39
N VAL A 696 -13.11 9.47 13.94
CA VAL A 696 -14.13 10.48 13.66
C VAL A 696 -14.17 10.73 12.16
N ILE A 697 -15.35 10.69 11.57
CA ILE A 697 -15.57 11.00 10.16
C ILE A 697 -16.21 12.39 10.07
N SER A 698 -15.47 13.35 9.54
CA SER A 698 -16.04 14.62 9.06
C SER A 698 -16.75 14.30 7.74
N ALA A 699 -18.07 14.16 7.84
CA ALA A 699 -18.89 13.55 6.82
C ALA A 699 -19.67 14.59 6.02
N GLY A 700 -18.98 15.21 5.07
CA GLY A 700 -19.61 15.91 3.95
C GLY A 700 -20.17 14.92 2.93
N PHE A 701 -21.24 15.30 2.27
CA PHE A 701 -21.81 14.52 1.15
C PHE A 701 -21.91 15.33 -0.14
N ASP A 702 -21.10 16.37 -0.28
CA ASP A 702 -20.96 17.21 -1.48
C ASP A 702 -20.02 16.59 -2.52
N ALA A 703 -19.27 15.54 -2.18
CA ALA A 703 -18.61 14.70 -3.18
C ALA A 703 -19.57 13.69 -3.84
N ALA A 704 -20.83 13.62 -3.37
CA ALA A 704 -21.80 12.63 -3.84
C ALA A 704 -22.30 12.91 -5.27
N ASP A 705 -22.64 11.85 -6.00
CA ASP A 705 -23.28 11.96 -7.30
C ASP A 705 -24.59 12.77 -7.21
N GLY A 706 -24.65 13.84 -7.99
CA GLY A 706 -25.75 14.81 -8.03
C GLY A 706 -25.52 16.10 -7.23
N ASP A 707 -24.44 16.23 -6.48
CA ASP A 707 -24.07 17.51 -5.86
C ASP A 707 -23.28 18.39 -6.83
N GLU A 708 -23.90 19.50 -7.23
CA GLU A 708 -23.34 20.40 -8.24
C GLU A 708 -22.16 21.25 -7.72
N LEU A 709 -22.07 21.47 -6.40
CA LEU A 709 -20.99 22.28 -5.81
C LEU A 709 -19.67 21.49 -5.79
N GLY A 710 -19.71 20.24 -5.34
CA GLY A 710 -18.52 19.39 -5.33
C GLY A 710 -18.14 18.83 -6.69
N GLY A 711 -19.11 18.59 -7.58
CA GLY A 711 -18.87 18.14 -8.95
C GLY A 711 -18.20 16.76 -9.05
N CYS A 712 -18.35 15.92 -8.03
CA CYS A 712 -17.86 14.54 -7.98
C CYS A 712 -19.01 13.54 -8.16
N PHE A 713 -18.68 12.25 -8.28
CA PHE A 713 -19.62 11.19 -8.62
C PHE A 713 -19.52 10.01 -7.63
N VAL A 714 -19.38 10.29 -6.33
CA VAL A 714 -19.32 9.26 -5.29
C VAL A 714 -20.71 8.74 -4.99
N THR A 715 -20.94 7.45 -5.17
CA THR A 715 -22.26 6.86 -4.96
C THR A 715 -22.52 6.56 -3.47
N PRO A 716 -23.79 6.49 -3.03
CA PRO A 716 -24.13 6.04 -1.67
C PRO A 716 -23.52 4.68 -1.30
N ALA A 717 -23.35 3.78 -2.27
CA ALA A 717 -22.70 2.49 -2.05
C ALA A 717 -21.21 2.67 -1.69
N CYS A 718 -20.51 3.60 -2.33
CA CYS A 718 -19.12 3.89 -2.00
C CYS A 718 -18.96 4.42 -0.56
N TYR A 719 -19.84 5.35 -0.11
CA TYR A 719 -19.86 5.80 1.28
C TYR A 719 -20.08 4.66 2.28
N ALA A 720 -20.95 3.69 1.95
CA ALA A 720 -21.13 2.48 2.74
C ALA A 720 -19.83 1.65 2.83
N HIS A 721 -19.11 1.44 1.72
CA HIS A 721 -17.82 0.75 1.70
C HIS A 721 -16.74 1.49 2.52
N MET A 722 -16.62 2.81 2.35
CA MET A 722 -15.69 3.65 3.12
C MET A 722 -15.95 3.51 4.62
N THR A 723 -17.22 3.64 5.04
CA THR A 723 -17.64 3.45 6.43
C THR A 723 -17.30 2.06 6.94
N HIS A 724 -17.60 1.02 6.16
CA HIS A 724 -17.34 -0.37 6.54
C HIS A 724 -15.85 -0.63 6.78
N MET A 725 -14.96 -0.09 5.93
CA MET A 725 -13.52 -0.22 6.11
C MET A 725 -13.06 0.44 7.42
N LEU A 726 -13.55 1.64 7.74
CA LEU A 726 -13.16 2.38 8.95
C LEU A 726 -13.67 1.71 10.23
N MET A 727 -14.84 1.05 10.19
CA MET A 727 -15.36 0.26 11.31
C MET A 727 -14.46 -0.91 11.73
N SER A 728 -13.46 -1.29 10.92
CA SER A 728 -12.47 -2.29 11.30
C SER A 728 -11.36 -1.76 12.23
N LEU A 729 -11.30 -0.45 12.45
CA LEU A 729 -10.33 0.24 13.29
C LEU A 729 -10.92 0.56 14.67
N ALA A 730 -10.08 0.86 15.66
CA ALA A 730 -10.50 1.35 16.98
C ALA A 730 -11.58 0.48 17.67
N ASP A 731 -11.56 -0.85 17.44
CA ASP A 731 -12.60 -1.79 17.89
C ASP A 731 -14.04 -1.37 17.48
N GLY A 732 -14.18 -0.69 16.33
CA GLY A 732 -15.44 -0.17 15.83
C GLY A 732 -15.90 1.15 16.47
N LYS A 733 -15.07 1.82 17.28
CA LYS A 733 -15.31 3.19 17.79
C LYS A 733 -15.28 4.20 16.64
N VAL A 734 -16.41 4.35 15.96
CA VAL A 734 -16.58 5.31 14.86
C VAL A 734 -17.68 6.32 15.23
N ALA A 735 -17.35 7.61 15.15
CA ALA A 735 -18.31 8.70 15.24
C ALA A 735 -18.37 9.43 13.90
N VAL A 736 -19.57 9.58 13.33
CA VAL A 736 -19.80 10.32 12.08
C VAL A 736 -20.40 11.67 12.43
N CYS A 737 -19.78 12.76 12.00
CA CYS A 737 -20.24 14.13 12.22
C CYS A 737 -20.56 14.77 10.88
N LEU A 738 -21.80 15.21 10.69
CA LEU A 738 -22.23 15.83 9.43
C LEU A 738 -21.50 17.15 9.15
N GLU A 739 -20.98 17.33 7.93
CA GLU A 739 -20.35 18.57 7.43
C GLU A 739 -21.17 19.16 6.25
N GLY A 740 -20.63 19.19 5.02
CA GLY A 740 -21.25 19.68 3.78
C GLY A 740 -22.20 18.71 3.07
N GLY A 741 -22.58 19.02 1.83
CA GLY A 741 -23.57 18.30 1.00
C GLY A 741 -24.88 19.04 0.84
N TYR A 742 -25.17 19.50 -0.37
CA TYR A 742 -26.16 20.55 -0.63
C TYR A 742 -27.29 20.07 -1.57
N ASN A 743 -27.10 18.95 -2.27
CA ASN A 743 -28.21 18.24 -2.89
C ASN A 743 -28.97 17.39 -1.85
N LEU A 744 -30.21 17.80 -1.52
CA LEU A 744 -31.05 17.16 -0.49
C LEU A 744 -31.31 15.65 -0.71
N GLN A 745 -31.34 15.19 -1.96
CA GLN A 745 -31.55 13.78 -2.27
C GLN A 745 -30.22 13.00 -2.15
N ALA A 746 -29.12 13.55 -2.66
CA ALA A 746 -27.80 12.94 -2.59
C ALA A 746 -27.33 12.80 -1.13
N ILE A 747 -27.46 13.86 -0.32
CA ILE A 747 -27.10 13.83 1.11
C ILE A 747 -27.94 12.82 1.88
N SER A 748 -29.26 12.76 1.64
CA SER A 748 -30.15 11.84 2.35
C SER A 748 -29.86 10.38 2.00
N SER A 749 -29.61 10.07 0.74
CA SER A 749 -29.31 8.70 0.29
C SER A 749 -27.94 8.23 0.78
N SER A 750 -26.93 9.10 0.73
CA SER A 750 -25.58 8.81 1.23
C SER A 750 -25.55 8.64 2.75
N ALA A 751 -26.21 9.53 3.51
CA ALA A 751 -26.32 9.42 4.96
C ALA A 751 -27.05 8.12 5.40
N VAL A 752 -28.10 7.71 4.67
CA VAL A 752 -28.79 6.43 4.92
C VAL A 752 -27.84 5.25 4.69
N ALA A 753 -27.02 5.27 3.64
CA ALA A 753 -26.08 4.20 3.35
C ALA A 753 -25.00 4.07 4.44
N VAL A 754 -24.48 5.20 4.94
CA VAL A 754 -23.57 5.24 6.10
C VAL A 754 -24.26 4.70 7.35
N ALA A 755 -25.46 5.18 7.68
CA ALA A 755 -26.19 4.76 8.87
C ALA A 755 -26.51 3.25 8.88
N ARG A 756 -26.96 2.69 7.75
CA ARG A 756 -27.18 1.24 7.59
C ARG A 756 -25.91 0.43 7.85
N THR A 757 -24.79 0.91 7.31
CA THR A 757 -23.49 0.26 7.52
C THR A 757 -23.07 0.29 8.98
N LEU A 758 -23.23 1.43 9.67
CA LEU A 758 -22.97 1.55 11.12
C LEU A 758 -23.83 0.58 11.94
N MET A 759 -25.10 0.42 11.56
CA MET A 759 -26.03 -0.54 12.17
C MET A 759 -25.62 -2.00 11.93
N GLY A 760 -24.78 -2.28 10.94
CA GLY A 760 -24.20 -3.59 10.65
C GLY A 760 -24.75 -4.25 9.39
N GLU A 761 -25.52 -3.52 8.58
CA GLU A 761 -25.93 -4.01 7.26
C GLU A 761 -24.71 -4.10 6.32
N PRO A 762 -24.61 -5.17 5.50
CA PRO A 762 -23.52 -5.29 4.54
C PRO A 762 -23.60 -4.18 3.48
N PRO A 763 -22.47 -3.57 3.10
CA PRO A 763 -22.47 -2.53 2.08
C PRO A 763 -22.96 -3.10 0.73
N PRO A 764 -23.72 -2.33 -0.08
CA PRO A 764 -24.17 -2.77 -1.39
C PRO A 764 -23.02 -3.15 -2.32
N LYS A 765 -23.25 -4.04 -3.29
CA LYS A 765 -22.23 -4.41 -4.27
C LYS A 765 -21.84 -3.19 -5.10
N LEU A 766 -20.54 -2.89 -5.14
CA LEU A 766 -19.97 -1.79 -5.91
C LEU A 766 -19.40 -2.31 -7.23
N ALA A 767 -19.71 -1.67 -8.35
CA ALA A 767 -19.04 -1.91 -9.62
C ALA A 767 -17.88 -0.92 -9.74
N LEU A 768 -16.65 -1.37 -9.51
CA LEU A 768 -15.48 -0.50 -9.52
C LEU A 768 -15.12 -0.06 -10.95
N PRO A 769 -15.24 1.23 -11.29
CA PRO A 769 -14.76 1.73 -12.57
C PRO A 769 -13.22 1.74 -12.60
N LYS A 770 -12.63 1.81 -13.80
CA LYS A 770 -11.19 2.06 -13.93
C LYS A 770 -10.86 3.45 -13.40
N ILE A 771 -9.82 3.52 -12.57
CA ILE A 771 -9.32 4.78 -12.05
C ILE A 771 -8.80 5.70 -13.16
N ASN A 772 -9.09 6.98 -13.05
CA ASN A 772 -8.48 8.05 -13.82
C ASN A 772 -6.93 8.02 -13.68
N LYS A 773 -6.19 8.20 -14.78
CA LYS A 773 -4.72 8.10 -14.78
C LYS A 773 -4.07 9.21 -13.95
N GLU A 774 -4.58 10.42 -14.05
CA GLU A 774 -4.14 11.59 -13.29
C GLU A 774 -4.45 11.42 -11.80
N ALA A 775 -5.61 10.86 -11.44
CA ALA A 775 -5.93 10.50 -10.05
C ALA A 775 -4.96 9.43 -9.52
N ALA A 776 -4.63 8.40 -10.32
CA ALA A 776 -3.63 7.41 -9.97
C ALA A 776 -2.24 8.04 -9.75
N ARG A 777 -1.85 9.02 -10.58
CA ARG A 777 -0.61 9.81 -10.38
C ARG A 777 -0.67 10.64 -9.10
N THR A 778 -1.80 11.27 -8.78
CA THR A 778 -2.00 11.99 -7.52
C THR A 778 -1.80 11.06 -6.33
N LEU A 779 -2.42 9.87 -6.33
CA LEU A 779 -2.24 8.90 -5.25
C LEU A 779 -0.79 8.43 -5.10
N ALA A 780 -0.08 8.23 -6.22
CA ALA A 780 1.34 7.89 -6.19
C ALA A 780 2.18 9.03 -5.59
N LYS A 781 1.88 10.29 -5.90
CA LYS A 781 2.53 11.46 -5.28
C LYS A 781 2.23 11.56 -3.79
N VAL A 782 0.98 11.34 -3.36
CA VAL A 782 0.65 11.35 -1.92
C VAL A 782 1.41 10.24 -1.20
N GLN A 783 1.41 9.01 -1.73
CA GLN A 783 2.20 7.92 -1.19
C GLN A 783 3.67 8.33 -1.07
N ALA A 784 4.20 9.02 -2.07
CA ALA A 784 5.58 9.47 -2.07
C ALA A 784 5.88 10.48 -0.94
N TYR A 785 5.06 11.53 -0.78
CA TYR A 785 5.21 12.50 0.31
C TYR A 785 5.05 11.87 1.70
N GLN A 786 4.25 10.80 1.82
CA GLN A 786 3.97 10.14 3.10
C GLN A 786 4.99 9.03 3.46
N ALA A 787 5.73 8.49 2.49
CA ALA A 787 6.71 7.42 2.69
C ALA A 787 7.80 7.69 3.76
N PRO A 788 8.34 8.92 3.92
CA PRO A 788 9.30 9.19 4.99
C PRO A 788 8.73 8.86 6.39
N TYR A 789 7.42 9.05 6.56
CA TYR A 789 6.74 9.02 7.86
C TYR A 789 6.04 7.68 8.17
N TRP A 790 5.68 6.91 7.15
CA TRP A 790 4.86 5.70 7.29
C TRP A 790 5.53 4.49 6.63
N GLU A 791 5.76 3.42 7.40
CA GLU A 791 6.40 2.21 6.89
C GLU A 791 5.57 1.55 5.79
N CYS A 792 4.24 1.58 5.90
CA CYS A 792 3.33 1.08 4.87
C CYS A 792 3.39 1.86 3.55
N MET A 793 3.94 3.08 3.54
CA MET A 793 4.10 3.93 2.35
C MET A 793 5.50 3.87 1.74
N ARG A 794 6.48 3.23 2.41
CA ARG A 794 7.88 3.16 1.97
C ARG A 794 8.25 2.36 0.73
N PRO A 795 7.45 1.43 0.16
CA PRO A 795 7.93 0.71 -0.99
C PRO A 795 8.20 1.67 -2.17
N GLY A 796 9.48 1.94 -2.47
CA GLY A 796 9.94 2.67 -3.67
C GLY A 796 10.60 4.05 -3.52
N ILE A 797 10.87 4.60 -2.32
CA ILE A 797 11.55 5.91 -2.19
C ILE A 797 13.02 5.79 -1.78
N VAL A 798 13.87 6.40 -2.62
CA VAL A 798 15.32 6.52 -2.42
C VAL A 798 15.61 7.91 -1.87
N ASP A 799 16.32 7.99 -0.73
CA ASP A 799 16.87 9.25 -0.21
C ASP A 799 18.04 9.67 -1.11
N VAL A 800 17.76 10.62 -2.02
CA VAL A 800 18.72 11.05 -3.05
C VAL A 800 19.98 11.67 -2.44
N PRO A 801 19.91 12.57 -1.44
CA PRO A 801 21.10 13.06 -0.74
C PRO A 801 21.96 11.95 -0.11
N ASP A 802 21.33 10.98 0.56
CA ASP A 802 22.06 9.87 1.16
C ASP A 802 22.72 8.98 0.07
N VAL A 803 22.04 8.75 -1.05
CA VAL A 803 22.58 7.92 -2.16
C VAL A 803 23.64 8.65 -2.98
N GLN A 804 23.50 9.94 -3.25
CA GLN A 804 24.53 10.77 -3.87
C GLN A 804 25.81 10.81 -3.03
N SER A 805 25.68 10.81 -1.69
CA SER A 805 26.84 10.73 -0.78
C SER A 805 27.64 9.43 -0.91
N LEU A 806 27.05 8.39 -1.51
CA LEU A 806 27.68 7.11 -1.82
C LEU A 806 28.29 7.08 -3.23
N ASN A 807 28.38 8.23 -3.91
CA ASN A 807 28.89 8.35 -5.28
C ASN A 807 28.09 7.51 -6.29
N ALA A 808 26.76 7.53 -6.15
CA ALA A 808 25.85 6.84 -7.06
C ALA A 808 25.44 7.73 -8.25
N ASP A 809 25.24 7.12 -9.41
CA ASP A 809 24.74 7.77 -10.63
C ASP A 809 23.29 7.35 -10.92
N ARG A 810 22.55 8.19 -11.67
CA ARG A 810 21.20 7.82 -12.12
C ARG A 810 21.28 6.77 -13.22
N LEU A 811 20.31 5.85 -13.22
CA LEU A 811 20.36 4.66 -14.06
C LEU A 811 20.31 4.96 -15.57
N HIS A 812 19.59 6.00 -16.00
CA HIS A 812 19.51 6.33 -17.44
C HIS A 812 20.86 6.81 -17.99
N ASP A 813 21.66 7.55 -17.22
CA ASP A 813 23.00 7.97 -17.62
C ASP A 813 23.94 6.74 -17.73
N VAL A 814 23.82 5.79 -16.80
CA VAL A 814 24.58 4.51 -16.84
C VAL A 814 24.21 3.68 -18.06
N ILE A 815 22.91 3.56 -18.38
CA ILE A 815 22.42 2.83 -19.54
C ILE A 815 22.94 3.47 -20.84
N ARG A 816 22.87 4.80 -20.97
CA ARG A 816 23.37 5.48 -22.18
C ARG A 816 24.87 5.29 -22.38
N ASN A 817 25.65 5.32 -21.30
CA ASN A 817 27.07 5.03 -21.35
C ASN A 817 27.36 3.58 -21.77
N ALA A 818 26.56 2.61 -21.30
CA ALA A 818 26.67 1.22 -21.73
C ALA A 818 26.29 1.04 -23.21
N GLN A 819 25.21 1.68 -23.67
CA GLN A 819 24.83 1.68 -25.09
C GLN A 819 25.96 2.20 -25.97
N ARG A 820 26.60 3.32 -25.61
CA ARG A 820 27.77 3.84 -26.31
C ARG A 820 28.88 2.80 -26.44
N GLN A 821 29.23 2.10 -25.36
CA GLN A 821 30.27 1.06 -25.40
C GLN A 821 29.91 -0.09 -26.36
N VAL A 822 28.64 -0.52 -26.35
CA VAL A 822 28.14 -1.57 -27.25
C VAL A 822 28.18 -1.11 -28.70
N MET A 823 27.68 0.09 -29.00
CA MET A 823 27.67 0.65 -30.35
C MET A 823 29.08 0.92 -30.88
N GLN A 824 30.00 1.39 -30.04
CA GLN A 824 31.40 1.55 -30.39
C GLN A 824 32.05 0.21 -30.73
N SER A 825 31.80 -0.83 -29.93
CA SER A 825 32.41 -2.15 -30.13
C SER A 825 31.85 -2.89 -31.35
N LYS A 826 30.53 -2.78 -31.59
CA LYS A 826 29.85 -3.49 -32.70
C LYS A 826 29.95 -2.75 -34.03
N TYR A 827 29.83 -1.43 -34.01
CA TYR A 827 29.64 -0.62 -35.23
C TYR A 827 30.68 0.51 -35.36
N GLY A 828 31.64 0.62 -34.44
CA GLY A 828 32.67 1.67 -34.47
C GLY A 828 32.11 3.07 -34.21
N MET A 829 30.89 3.20 -33.69
CA MET A 829 30.26 4.51 -33.49
C MET A 829 31.01 5.35 -32.45
N ILE A 830 31.06 6.65 -32.70
CA ILE A 830 31.76 7.65 -31.87
C ILE A 830 30.80 8.75 -31.41
N PRO A 831 31.03 9.36 -30.24
CA PRO A 831 30.22 10.49 -29.79
C PRO A 831 30.48 11.73 -30.64
N LEU A 832 29.41 12.42 -31.02
CA LEU A 832 29.47 13.72 -31.69
C LEU A 832 29.45 14.84 -30.66
N TYR A 833 30.40 15.77 -30.75
CA TYR A 833 30.47 16.91 -29.84
C TYR A 833 29.41 17.97 -30.20
N ILE A 834 28.69 18.46 -29.18
CA ILE A 834 27.62 19.45 -29.31
C ILE A 834 27.92 20.60 -28.37
N GLN A 835 28.03 21.81 -28.93
CA GLN A 835 28.23 23.00 -28.13
C GLN A 835 26.93 23.37 -27.40
N ARG A 836 27.00 23.51 -26.07
CA ARG A 836 25.86 23.87 -25.21
C ARG A 836 26.27 24.91 -24.17
N GLU A 837 25.30 25.71 -23.72
CA GLU A 837 25.48 26.67 -22.62
C GLU A 837 25.41 25.97 -21.25
N LEU A 838 24.58 24.93 -21.14
CA LEU A 838 24.40 24.13 -19.92
C LEU A 838 25.24 22.85 -19.98
N ILE A 839 25.94 22.54 -18.89
CA ILE A 839 26.72 21.31 -18.73
C ILE A 839 25.96 20.38 -17.78
N SER A 840 25.58 19.19 -18.26
CA SER A 840 24.92 18.13 -17.46
C SER A 840 25.39 16.76 -17.94
N LYS A 841 25.48 15.78 -17.02
CA LYS A 841 25.81 14.38 -17.35
C LYS A 841 24.86 13.78 -18.38
N SER A 842 23.59 14.17 -18.37
CA SER A 842 22.59 13.68 -19.33
C SER A 842 22.82 14.16 -20.77
N PHE A 843 23.74 15.13 -20.99
CA PHE A 843 24.16 15.54 -22.33
C PHE A 843 25.42 14.80 -22.81
N GLU A 844 26.10 14.05 -21.95
CA GLU A 844 27.23 13.22 -22.35
C GLU A 844 26.76 12.04 -23.21
N ASN A 845 27.45 11.77 -24.32
CA ASN A 845 27.14 10.66 -25.23
C ASN A 845 25.69 10.69 -25.75
N GLN A 846 25.08 11.88 -25.78
CA GLN A 846 23.71 12.06 -26.23
C GLN A 846 23.55 11.70 -27.71
N VAL A 847 24.52 12.08 -28.54
CA VAL A 847 24.53 11.82 -29.99
C VAL A 847 25.73 10.95 -30.35
N LEU A 848 25.45 9.84 -31.01
CA LEU A 848 26.46 8.89 -31.50
C LEU A 848 26.35 8.76 -33.01
N VAL A 849 27.48 8.69 -33.69
CA VAL A 849 27.54 8.62 -35.17
C VAL A 849 28.46 7.51 -35.64
N THR A 850 28.16 6.92 -36.79
CA THR A 850 29.11 6.03 -37.49
C THR A 850 30.33 6.80 -37.99
N PRO A 851 31.50 6.16 -38.10
CA PRO A 851 32.68 6.79 -38.71
C PRO A 851 32.38 7.31 -40.12
N ASN A 852 33.03 8.41 -40.50
CA ASN A 852 32.91 9.02 -41.83
C ASN A 852 31.47 9.36 -42.26
N LEU A 853 30.59 9.70 -41.31
CA LEU A 853 29.19 10.05 -41.59
C LEU A 853 29.02 11.10 -42.71
N HIS A 854 29.93 12.06 -42.80
CA HIS A 854 29.93 13.13 -43.82
C HIS A 854 30.08 12.62 -45.27
N ASN A 855 30.71 11.45 -45.46
CA ASN A 855 30.91 10.82 -46.77
C ASN A 855 29.85 9.75 -47.07
N ALA A 856 28.92 9.50 -46.16
CA ALA A 856 27.89 8.48 -46.37
C ALA A 856 26.91 8.93 -47.44
N GLN A 857 26.68 8.08 -48.45
CA GLN A 857 25.68 8.35 -49.48
C GLN A 857 24.25 8.35 -48.92
N LYS A 858 24.00 7.54 -47.89
CA LYS A 858 22.69 7.32 -47.28
C LYS A 858 22.82 7.52 -45.78
N ILE A 859 21.97 8.34 -45.19
CA ILE A 859 22.03 8.62 -43.74
C ILE A 859 20.70 8.28 -43.07
N LEU A 860 20.77 7.50 -41.99
CA LEU A 860 19.65 7.28 -41.08
C LEU A 860 19.86 8.09 -39.80
N VAL A 861 18.96 9.04 -39.54
CA VAL A 861 18.93 9.82 -38.30
C VAL A 861 17.84 9.28 -37.39
N ILE A 862 18.22 8.78 -36.23
CA ILE A 862 17.30 8.18 -35.25
C ILE A 862 17.14 9.13 -34.08
N LEU A 863 15.91 9.55 -33.79
CA LEU A 863 15.54 10.29 -32.59
C LEU A 863 14.71 9.38 -31.70
N HIS A 864 15.23 9.03 -30.52
CA HIS A 864 14.56 8.07 -29.65
C HIS A 864 14.58 8.48 -28.18
N ASP A 865 13.55 8.05 -27.45
CA ASP A 865 13.51 8.08 -25.99
C ASP A 865 14.56 7.12 -25.39
N PRO A 866 14.95 7.26 -24.12
CA PRO A 866 15.84 6.31 -23.47
C PRO A 866 15.25 4.90 -23.48
N PRO A 867 16.09 3.84 -23.49
CA PRO A 867 15.61 2.46 -23.51
C PRO A 867 14.65 2.14 -22.37
N GLN A 868 13.72 1.22 -22.65
CA GLN A 868 12.74 0.82 -21.65
C GLN A 868 13.39 -0.11 -20.62
N LEU A 869 13.21 0.21 -19.33
CA LEU A 869 13.62 -0.64 -18.22
C LEU A 869 12.43 -1.47 -17.74
N LEU A 870 12.56 -2.78 -17.73
CA LEU A 870 11.59 -3.71 -17.18
C LEU A 870 12.22 -4.42 -15.99
N ALA A 871 11.70 -4.22 -14.79
CA ALA A 871 12.27 -4.80 -13.59
C ALA A 871 11.21 -5.46 -12.72
N GLN A 872 11.53 -6.63 -12.16
CA GLN A 872 10.74 -7.20 -11.07
C GLN A 872 11.27 -6.66 -9.75
N VAL A 873 10.45 -5.87 -9.05
CA VAL A 873 10.79 -5.30 -7.76
C VAL A 873 10.67 -6.36 -6.67
N ASP A 874 11.65 -6.44 -5.76
CA ASP A 874 11.50 -7.24 -4.54
C ASP A 874 10.31 -6.72 -3.71
N VAL A 875 9.36 -7.59 -3.42
CA VAL A 875 8.09 -7.21 -2.78
C VAL A 875 8.29 -6.78 -1.32
N ALA A 876 9.36 -7.21 -0.66
CA ALA A 876 9.63 -6.93 0.74
C ALA A 876 10.48 -5.68 0.95
N GLU A 877 11.53 -5.51 0.14
CA GLU A 877 12.53 -4.44 0.31
C GLU A 877 12.41 -3.34 -0.74
N THR A 878 11.61 -3.56 -1.79
CA THR A 878 11.51 -2.68 -2.97
C THR A 878 12.81 -2.40 -3.71
N THR A 879 13.81 -3.25 -3.49
CA THR A 879 15.07 -3.20 -4.21
C THR A 879 14.91 -3.81 -5.60
N LEU A 880 15.66 -3.27 -6.55
CA LEU A 880 15.80 -3.84 -7.89
C LEU A 880 17.06 -4.72 -7.91
N ASP A 881 16.87 -6.01 -8.12
CA ASP A 881 17.98 -6.91 -8.39
C ASP A 881 18.40 -6.80 -9.86
N ALA A 882 19.69 -6.55 -10.11
CA ALA A 882 20.22 -6.40 -11.46
C ALA A 882 19.94 -7.62 -12.35
N HIS A 883 19.96 -8.83 -11.80
CA HIS A 883 19.70 -10.06 -12.56
C HIS A 883 18.22 -10.25 -12.95
N ASN A 884 17.30 -9.53 -12.29
CA ASN A 884 15.86 -9.53 -12.59
C ASN A 884 15.41 -8.21 -13.27
N THR A 885 16.38 -7.41 -13.72
CA THR A 885 16.16 -6.13 -14.38
C THR A 885 16.66 -6.24 -15.82
N TRP A 886 15.78 -5.88 -16.75
CA TRP A 886 15.99 -6.00 -18.18
C TRP A 886 15.97 -4.62 -18.82
N VAL A 887 16.92 -4.37 -19.71
CA VAL A 887 16.91 -3.20 -20.61
C VAL A 887 16.43 -3.69 -21.97
N VAL A 888 15.33 -3.12 -22.46
CA VAL A 888 14.75 -3.42 -23.76
C VAL A 888 14.99 -2.23 -24.69
N ASP A 889 15.81 -2.47 -25.71
CA ASP A 889 16.26 -1.46 -26.65
C ASP A 889 15.95 -1.91 -28.08
N GLY A 890 14.76 -1.53 -28.57
CA GLY A 890 14.33 -1.82 -29.94
C GLY A 890 15.09 -1.05 -31.01
N VAL A 891 15.82 0.02 -30.66
CA VAL A 891 16.53 0.86 -31.64
C VAL A 891 17.76 0.14 -32.19
N MET A 892 18.40 -0.71 -31.39
CA MET A 892 19.59 -1.46 -31.78
C MET A 892 19.38 -2.35 -33.02
N GLU A 893 18.17 -2.87 -33.23
CA GLU A 893 17.82 -3.66 -34.41
C GLU A 893 17.90 -2.82 -35.70
N TYR A 894 17.34 -1.60 -35.66
CA TYR A 894 17.35 -0.67 -36.78
C TYR A 894 18.76 -0.15 -37.09
N ILE A 895 19.57 0.11 -36.05
CA ILE A 895 20.98 0.50 -36.23
C ILE A 895 21.75 -0.63 -36.91
N GLY A 896 21.63 -1.86 -36.40
CA GLY A 896 22.31 -3.02 -36.97
C GLY A 896 21.93 -3.27 -38.43
N TRP A 897 20.64 -3.14 -38.74
CA TRP A 897 20.13 -3.24 -40.11
C TRP A 897 20.70 -2.13 -41.02
N ALA A 898 20.66 -0.87 -40.57
CA ALA A 898 21.11 0.28 -41.36
C ALA A 898 22.61 0.19 -41.69
N VAL A 899 23.45 -0.16 -40.70
CA VAL A 899 24.88 -0.39 -40.92
C VAL A 899 25.11 -1.55 -41.90
N GLY A 900 24.32 -2.62 -41.80
CA GLY A 900 24.37 -3.75 -42.74
C GLY A 900 23.98 -3.40 -44.19
N GLN A 901 23.19 -2.32 -44.37
CA GLN A 901 22.82 -1.77 -45.68
C GLN A 901 23.72 -0.58 -46.10
N ASN A 902 24.85 -0.38 -45.41
CA ASN A 902 25.83 0.69 -45.67
C ASN A 902 25.27 2.12 -45.50
N PHE A 903 24.32 2.32 -44.59
CA PHE A 903 23.90 3.65 -44.17
C PHE A 903 24.90 4.23 -43.15
N GLY A 904 25.18 5.52 -43.26
CA GLY A 904 25.70 6.29 -42.14
C GLY A 904 24.59 6.47 -41.11
N VAL A 905 24.87 6.27 -39.82
CA VAL A 905 23.85 6.35 -38.76
C VAL A 905 24.19 7.48 -37.80
N MET A 906 23.20 8.32 -37.49
CA MET A 906 23.22 9.31 -36.41
C MET A 906 22.14 8.95 -35.40
N ASP A 907 22.55 8.50 -34.22
CA ASP A 907 21.69 8.10 -33.11
C ASP A 907 21.60 9.23 -32.07
N ILE A 908 20.39 9.73 -31.83
CA ILE A 908 20.08 10.86 -30.95
C ILE A 908 19.16 10.39 -29.82
N ASN A 909 19.69 10.33 -28.61
CA ASN A 909 18.91 9.99 -27.42
C ASN A 909 18.37 11.26 -26.74
N VAL A 910 17.05 11.35 -26.58
CA VAL A 910 16.40 12.48 -25.92
C VAL A 910 16.04 12.08 -24.49
N PRO A 911 16.74 12.57 -23.45
CA PRO A 911 16.40 12.23 -22.07
C PRO A 911 15.05 12.81 -21.68
N ALA A 912 14.23 12.03 -20.95
CA ALA A 912 12.95 12.50 -20.42
C ALA A 912 13.11 13.55 -19.30
N TYR A 913 14.25 13.51 -18.60
CA TYR A 913 14.61 14.44 -17.54
C TYR A 913 16.12 14.72 -17.59
N VAL A 914 16.52 15.97 -17.38
CA VAL A 914 17.92 16.41 -17.37
C VAL A 914 18.35 16.51 -15.93
N THR A 915 19.35 15.73 -15.54
CA THR A 915 19.81 15.70 -14.15
C THR A 915 20.58 16.96 -13.76
N HIS A 916 20.25 17.53 -12.60
CA HIS A 916 20.98 18.63 -12.00
C HIS A 916 21.59 18.21 -10.64
N GLU A 917 22.70 18.83 -10.25
CA GLU A 917 23.34 18.56 -8.94
C GLU A 917 22.47 19.00 -7.76
N GLU A 918 21.54 19.92 -8.01
CA GLU A 918 20.62 20.51 -7.04
C GLU A 918 19.42 19.59 -6.73
N ASP A 919 19.25 18.50 -7.49
CA ASP A 919 18.14 17.57 -7.34
C ASP A 919 18.27 16.77 -6.04
N ILE A 920 17.59 17.23 -4.99
CA ILE A 920 17.53 16.55 -3.69
C ILE A 920 16.25 15.73 -3.49
N ASP A 921 15.27 15.91 -4.37
CA ASP A 921 13.97 15.28 -4.23
C ASP A 921 14.01 13.81 -4.64
N ALA A 922 13.44 12.94 -3.79
CA ALA A 922 13.25 11.52 -4.08
C ALA A 922 12.42 11.25 -5.34
N PHE A 923 11.62 12.24 -5.74
CA PHE A 923 10.82 12.22 -6.95
C PHE A 923 11.04 13.53 -7.70
N THR A 924 11.56 13.43 -8.92
CA THR A 924 11.69 14.59 -9.79
C THR A 924 10.61 14.48 -10.88
N PRO A 925 9.68 15.45 -10.96
CA PRO A 925 8.62 15.40 -11.96
C PRO A 925 9.20 15.44 -13.37
N GLU A 926 8.57 14.71 -14.30
CA GLU A 926 8.88 14.80 -15.72
C GLU A 926 8.71 16.24 -16.20
N PHE A 927 9.56 16.67 -17.15
CA PHE A 927 9.41 17.97 -17.79
C PHE A 927 8.05 18.10 -18.48
N ASN A 928 7.53 19.32 -18.54
CA ASN A 928 6.34 19.58 -19.31
C ASN A 928 6.62 19.34 -20.81
N GLU A 929 5.64 18.89 -21.59
CA GLU A 929 5.80 18.58 -23.02
C GLU A 929 6.41 19.78 -23.79
N LYS A 930 6.08 21.00 -23.36
CA LYS A 930 6.62 22.24 -23.92
C LYS A 930 8.14 22.38 -23.71
N GLU A 931 8.62 22.09 -22.51
CA GLU A 931 10.04 22.19 -22.16
C GLU A 931 10.86 21.14 -22.91
N ILE A 932 10.36 19.91 -22.99
CA ILE A 932 10.95 18.84 -23.81
C ILE A 932 11.02 19.29 -25.27
N GLN A 933 9.95 19.88 -25.81
CA GLN A 933 9.93 20.35 -27.18
C GLN A 933 10.96 21.47 -27.43
N GLU A 934 11.16 22.39 -26.49
CA GLU A 934 12.17 23.45 -26.58
C GLU A 934 13.60 22.88 -26.55
N GLN A 935 13.87 21.88 -25.69
CA GLN A 935 15.17 21.20 -25.66
C GLN A 935 15.45 20.43 -26.95
N ILE A 936 14.46 19.68 -27.44
CA ILE A 936 14.57 18.94 -28.71
C ILE A 936 14.80 19.92 -29.86
N LEU A 937 14.06 21.03 -29.90
CA LEU A 937 14.21 22.09 -30.91
C LEU A 937 15.64 22.58 -31.00
N SER A 938 16.23 22.94 -29.84
CA SER A 938 17.61 23.42 -29.78
C SER A 938 18.60 22.39 -30.33
N LEU A 939 18.46 21.12 -29.92
CA LEU A 939 19.35 20.04 -30.33
C LEU A 939 19.24 19.71 -31.83
N ILE A 940 18.03 19.45 -32.33
CA ILE A 940 17.85 18.95 -33.69
C ILE A 940 18.17 20.02 -34.74
N CYS A 941 17.83 21.29 -34.47
CA CYS A 941 18.20 22.40 -35.35
C CYS A 941 19.73 22.61 -35.35
N TYR A 942 20.39 22.49 -34.19
CA TYR A 942 21.85 22.57 -34.14
C TYR A 942 22.50 21.46 -34.98
N LEU A 943 22.04 20.21 -34.85
CA LEU A 943 22.56 19.09 -35.64
C LEU A 943 22.30 19.26 -37.13
N TRP A 944 21.14 19.81 -37.49
CA TRP A 944 20.83 20.14 -38.88
C TRP A 944 21.79 21.18 -39.44
N ASP A 945 21.85 22.36 -38.80
CA ASP A 945 22.57 23.53 -39.31
C ASP A 945 24.09 23.30 -39.38
N ASN A 946 24.65 22.57 -38.41
CA ASN A 946 26.10 22.39 -38.29
C ASN A 946 26.65 21.12 -38.95
N PHE A 947 25.79 20.14 -39.24
CA PHE A 947 26.24 18.85 -39.79
C PHE A 947 25.41 18.44 -41.00
N LEU A 948 24.14 18.08 -40.82
CA LEU A 948 23.34 17.43 -41.87
C LEU A 948 23.11 18.33 -43.10
N GLN A 949 22.93 19.64 -42.90
CA GLN A 949 22.76 20.59 -44.00
C GLN A 949 24.03 20.67 -44.88
N LEU A 950 25.21 20.51 -44.28
CA LEU A 950 26.50 20.65 -44.95
C LEU A 950 26.93 19.39 -45.71
N TYR A 951 26.34 18.23 -45.40
CA TYR A 951 26.69 16.97 -46.07
C TYR A 951 26.15 16.92 -47.50
N GLU A 952 26.89 16.28 -48.40
CA GLU A 952 26.57 16.23 -49.84
C GLU A 952 25.39 15.31 -50.17
N THR A 953 25.02 14.41 -49.25
CA THR A 953 23.88 13.50 -49.44
C THR A 953 22.53 14.21 -49.39
N ASN A 954 21.63 13.77 -50.28
CA ASN A 954 20.20 14.13 -50.27
C ASN A 954 19.32 12.93 -49.87
N GLU A 955 19.92 11.83 -49.40
CA GLU A 955 19.22 10.59 -49.03
C GLU A 955 19.19 10.42 -47.51
N ILE A 956 18.62 11.40 -46.81
CA ILE A 956 18.46 11.37 -45.36
C ILE A 956 17.10 10.76 -45.00
N VAL A 957 17.09 9.80 -44.09
CA VAL A 957 15.87 9.19 -43.55
C VAL A 957 15.78 9.49 -42.06
N LEU A 958 14.61 9.96 -41.61
CA LEU A 958 14.37 10.23 -40.20
C LEU A 958 13.56 9.10 -39.56
N LEU A 959 14.01 8.61 -38.41
CA LEU A 959 13.32 7.62 -37.59
C LEU A 959 13.01 8.23 -36.21
N GLY A 960 11.75 8.55 -35.94
CA GLY A 960 11.30 9.02 -34.63
C GLY A 960 10.69 7.91 -33.78
N VAL A 961 11.13 7.77 -32.53
CA VAL A 961 10.75 6.65 -31.64
C VAL A 961 10.28 7.19 -30.28
N GLY A 962 9.06 6.83 -29.87
CA GLY A 962 8.51 7.24 -28.58
C GLY A 962 7.97 8.68 -28.61
N ASN A 963 8.24 9.47 -27.57
CA ASN A 963 7.94 10.90 -27.48
C ASN A 963 8.95 11.75 -28.26
N ALA A 964 10.18 11.27 -28.43
CA ALA A 964 11.24 11.94 -29.19
C ALA A 964 10.90 12.19 -30.66
N TYR A 965 9.90 11.50 -31.23
CA TYR A 965 9.39 11.77 -32.59
C TYR A 965 8.93 13.23 -32.78
N LEU A 966 8.58 13.92 -31.69
CA LEU A 966 8.27 15.36 -31.73
C LEU A 966 9.42 16.18 -32.33
N GLY A 967 10.66 15.71 -32.25
CA GLY A 967 11.81 16.34 -32.90
C GLY A 967 11.73 16.36 -34.42
N VAL A 968 11.14 15.33 -35.03
CA VAL A 968 10.88 15.30 -36.48
C VAL A 968 9.92 16.42 -36.87
N LYS A 969 8.80 16.57 -36.13
CA LYS A 969 7.85 17.66 -36.34
C LYS A 969 8.55 19.02 -36.22
N VAL A 970 9.35 19.19 -35.18
CA VAL A 970 10.01 20.45 -34.89
C VAL A 970 11.03 20.82 -35.96
N LEU A 971 11.83 19.87 -36.44
CA LEU A 971 12.77 20.07 -37.55
C LEU A 971 12.04 20.53 -38.81
N LEU A 972 10.99 19.80 -39.22
CA LEU A 972 10.21 20.09 -40.44
C LEU A 972 9.54 21.46 -40.44
N ILE A 973 9.18 21.99 -39.26
CA ILE A 973 8.51 23.30 -39.15
C ILE A 973 9.53 24.45 -39.16
N ASN A 974 10.74 24.23 -38.64
CA ASN A 974 11.71 25.29 -38.38
C ASN A 974 12.85 25.37 -39.40
N ARG A 975 13.04 24.35 -40.24
CA ARG A 975 14.10 24.29 -41.25
C ARG A 975 13.57 23.81 -42.59
N ASP A 976 14.09 24.38 -43.67
CA ASP A 976 13.83 23.88 -45.01
C ASP A 976 14.73 22.67 -45.28
N CYS A 977 14.12 21.48 -45.16
CA CYS A 977 14.83 20.20 -45.16
C CYS A 977 14.22 19.16 -46.10
N LYS A 978 13.12 19.51 -46.78
CA LYS A 978 12.32 18.59 -47.60
C LYS A 978 13.15 17.95 -48.72
N ASP A 979 14.01 18.74 -49.36
CA ASP A 979 14.78 18.32 -50.53
C ASP A 979 15.87 17.28 -50.20
N LYS A 980 16.30 17.21 -48.94
CA LYS A 980 17.29 16.24 -48.46
C LYS A 980 16.70 15.03 -47.73
N ILE A 981 15.41 15.07 -47.38
CA ILE A 981 14.76 14.00 -46.63
C ILE A 981 14.02 13.07 -47.60
N ALA A 982 14.55 11.85 -47.78
CA ALA A 982 13.95 10.83 -48.63
C ALA A 982 12.71 10.16 -48.00
N GLY A 983 12.65 10.11 -46.67
CA GLY A 983 11.51 9.50 -45.97
C GLY A 983 11.57 9.63 -44.46
N ILE A 984 10.40 9.44 -43.83
CA ILE A 984 10.22 9.55 -42.38
C ILE A 984 9.46 8.33 -41.86
N VAL A 985 9.97 7.68 -40.83
CA VAL A 985 9.28 6.62 -40.09
C VAL A 985 9.13 7.06 -38.64
N ASN A 986 7.93 6.95 -38.07
CA ASN A 986 7.66 7.29 -36.68
C ASN A 986 6.94 6.15 -35.96
N PHE A 987 7.37 5.87 -34.73
CA PHE A 987 6.75 4.93 -33.80
C PHE A 987 6.22 5.71 -32.58
N VAL A 988 4.90 5.86 -32.49
CA VAL A 988 4.26 6.78 -31.53
C VAL A 988 3.42 6.02 -30.49
N THR A 989 3.74 6.23 -29.21
CA THR A 989 2.96 5.77 -28.06
C THR A 989 2.32 6.92 -27.26
N GLY A 990 2.91 8.12 -27.30
CA GLY A 990 2.40 9.34 -26.68
C GLY A 990 1.45 10.14 -27.58
N ASN A 991 1.20 11.40 -27.23
CA ASN A 991 0.26 12.26 -27.93
C ASN A 991 0.64 12.46 -29.41
N LEU A 992 -0.26 12.11 -30.33
CA LEU A 992 -0.07 12.33 -31.76
C LEU A 992 -0.31 13.81 -32.14
N ARG A 993 0.72 14.49 -32.63
CA ARG A 993 0.71 15.93 -32.96
C ARG A 993 0.71 16.17 -34.49
N PRO A 994 -0.05 17.17 -34.98
CA PRO A 994 -0.03 17.52 -36.40
C PRO A 994 1.23 18.30 -36.78
N VAL A 995 1.73 18.05 -37.99
CA VAL A 995 2.78 18.81 -38.69
C VAL A 995 2.11 19.79 -39.64
N LYS A 996 2.15 21.07 -39.29
CA LYS A 996 1.66 22.19 -40.10
C LYS A 996 2.62 23.37 -39.91
N SER A 997 2.99 24.01 -41.01
CA SER A 997 3.65 25.31 -41.02
C SER A 997 2.65 26.36 -41.48
N ASP A 998 2.76 27.57 -40.94
CA ASP A 998 2.00 28.73 -41.44
C ASP A 998 2.72 29.42 -42.60
N VAL A 999 3.98 29.05 -42.85
CA VAL A 999 4.81 29.58 -43.94
C VAL A 999 4.81 28.63 -45.13
N ASP A 1000 4.93 27.32 -44.88
CA ASP A 1000 4.91 26.29 -45.93
C ASP A 1000 3.54 25.55 -45.96
N ASN A 1001 2.72 25.93 -46.94
CA ASN A 1001 1.39 25.35 -47.14
C ASN A 1001 1.43 23.92 -47.71
N GLU A 1002 2.54 23.50 -48.32
CA GLU A 1002 2.68 22.19 -48.94
C GLU A 1002 3.22 21.14 -47.97
N LEU A 1003 3.84 21.57 -46.86
CA LEU A 1003 4.47 20.71 -45.85
C LEU A 1003 3.56 19.57 -45.39
N SER A 1004 2.28 19.85 -45.10
CA SER A 1004 1.35 18.81 -44.65
C SER A 1004 1.05 17.77 -45.73
N SER A 1005 1.03 18.16 -47.02
CA SER A 1005 0.82 17.22 -48.12
C SER A 1005 2.08 16.40 -48.37
N TRP A 1006 3.25 17.06 -48.42
CA TRP A 1006 4.54 16.40 -48.53
C TRP A 1006 4.76 15.40 -47.38
N TYR A 1007 4.45 15.78 -46.14
CA TYR A 1007 4.58 14.89 -44.98
C TYR A 1007 3.66 13.67 -45.08
N LYS A 1008 2.44 13.82 -45.63
CA LYS A 1008 1.53 12.69 -45.85
C LYS A 1008 2.16 11.65 -46.80
N GLU A 1009 2.75 12.13 -47.87
CA GLU A 1009 3.35 11.29 -48.91
C GLU A 1009 4.68 10.69 -48.45
N ASN A 1010 5.48 11.41 -47.67
CA ASN A 1010 6.84 11.04 -47.30
C ASN A 1010 7.00 10.48 -45.88
N SER A 1011 5.91 10.16 -45.17
CA SER A 1011 5.99 9.58 -43.83
C SER A 1011 5.15 8.33 -43.62
N ARG A 1012 5.64 7.41 -42.80
CA ARG A 1012 4.93 6.29 -42.18
C ARG A 1012 4.90 6.48 -40.67
N VAL A 1013 3.69 6.53 -40.08
CA VAL A 1013 3.51 6.79 -38.65
C VAL A 1013 2.76 5.62 -38.02
N TYR A 1014 3.48 4.72 -37.35
CA TYR A 1014 2.91 3.60 -36.61
C TYR A 1014 2.46 4.09 -35.23
N VAL A 1015 1.19 3.82 -34.89
CA VAL A 1015 0.59 4.23 -33.61
C VAL A 1015 0.06 3.00 -32.89
N ALA A 1016 0.35 2.90 -31.59
CA ALA A 1016 -0.02 1.77 -30.74
C ALA A 1016 -1.55 1.48 -30.77
N GLY A 1017 -1.92 0.21 -30.64
CA GLY A 1017 -3.31 -0.25 -30.82
C GLY A 1017 -4.30 0.26 -29.76
N ASP A 1018 -3.80 0.63 -28.57
CA ASP A 1018 -4.52 1.13 -27.40
C ASP A 1018 -4.47 2.66 -27.25
N HIS A 1019 -3.90 3.36 -28.23
CA HIS A 1019 -3.77 4.81 -28.20
C HIS A 1019 -5.14 5.54 -28.21
N ALA A 1020 -5.22 6.66 -27.48
CA ALA A 1020 -6.46 7.43 -27.28
C ALA A 1020 -7.08 7.97 -28.58
N CYS A 1021 -6.30 8.12 -29.66
CA CYS A 1021 -6.85 8.55 -30.94
C CYS A 1021 -7.84 7.54 -31.55
N TRP A 1022 -7.83 6.29 -31.09
CA TRP A 1022 -8.72 5.22 -31.54
C TRP A 1022 -9.99 5.07 -30.70
N SER A 1023 -10.10 5.77 -29.57
CA SER A 1023 -11.26 5.62 -28.67
C SER A 1023 -12.51 6.30 -29.20
N ASP A 1024 -12.34 7.37 -29.96
CA ASP A 1024 -13.43 8.18 -30.54
C ASP A 1024 -13.39 8.10 -32.08
N PRO A 1025 -14.53 7.77 -32.74
CA PRO A 1025 -14.66 7.84 -34.20
C PRO A 1025 -14.23 9.18 -34.81
N ASP A 1026 -14.49 10.30 -34.14
CA ASP A 1026 -14.12 11.62 -34.64
C ASP A 1026 -12.62 11.88 -34.57
N LEU A 1027 -11.96 11.43 -33.50
CA LEU A 1027 -10.49 11.47 -33.39
C LEU A 1027 -9.85 10.56 -34.45
N THR A 1028 -10.40 9.36 -34.65
CA THR A 1028 -9.94 8.41 -35.67
C THR A 1028 -10.00 9.02 -37.07
N ARG A 1029 -11.08 9.73 -37.40
CA ARG A 1029 -11.19 10.47 -38.66
C ARG A 1029 -10.20 11.64 -38.75
N LYS A 1030 -9.93 12.34 -37.64
CA LYS A 1030 -8.99 13.47 -37.60
C LYS A 1030 -7.55 13.03 -37.87
N VAL A 1031 -7.11 11.87 -37.37
CA VAL A 1031 -5.73 11.40 -37.52
C VAL A 1031 -5.36 10.97 -38.94
N HIS A 1032 -6.34 10.75 -39.82
CA HIS A 1032 -6.07 10.46 -41.23
C HIS A 1032 -5.84 11.69 -42.12
N LYS A 1033 -6.03 12.91 -41.58
CA LYS A 1033 -5.74 14.17 -42.28
C LYS A 1033 -4.25 14.27 -42.67
N ARG A 1034 -3.96 14.98 -43.76
CA ARG A 1034 -2.61 15.12 -44.36
C ARG A 1034 -1.53 15.47 -43.33
N ARG A 1035 -1.83 16.43 -42.45
CA ARG A 1035 -0.96 16.91 -41.36
C ARG A 1035 -0.48 15.88 -40.34
N PHE A 1036 -1.01 14.66 -40.32
CA PHE A 1036 -0.58 13.60 -39.39
C PHE A 1036 0.29 12.52 -40.05
N GLY A 1037 0.59 12.64 -41.34
CA GLY A 1037 1.35 11.62 -42.06
C GLY A 1037 0.50 10.42 -42.45
N THR A 1038 1.14 9.36 -42.97
CA THR A 1038 0.45 8.09 -43.24
C THR A 1038 0.38 7.27 -41.96
N VAL A 1039 -0.66 7.53 -41.17
CA VAL A 1039 -0.93 6.86 -39.89
C VAL A 1039 -1.38 5.42 -40.12
N VAL A 1040 -0.67 4.48 -39.51
CA VAL A 1040 -0.96 3.04 -39.49
C VAL A 1040 -1.25 2.63 -38.04
N ARG A 1041 -2.39 1.97 -37.82
CA ARG A 1041 -2.73 1.41 -36.51
C ARG A 1041 -2.00 0.08 -36.32
N SER A 1042 -1.12 0.00 -35.33
CA SER A 1042 -0.49 -1.26 -34.95
C SER A 1042 -1.46 -2.16 -34.18
N LYS A 1043 -1.32 -3.47 -34.34
CA LYS A 1043 -2.03 -4.48 -33.52
C LYS A 1043 -1.37 -4.66 -32.16
N MET A 1044 -0.10 -4.28 -32.03
CA MET A 1044 0.67 -4.44 -30.80
C MET A 1044 0.47 -3.26 -29.85
N VAL A 1045 0.66 -3.55 -28.57
CA VAL A 1045 0.66 -2.56 -27.49
C VAL A 1045 2.08 -2.45 -26.92
N GLY A 1046 2.54 -1.22 -26.71
CA GLY A 1046 3.90 -0.91 -26.26
C GLY A 1046 4.89 -0.64 -27.40
N LEU A 1047 5.86 0.23 -27.13
CA LEU A 1047 6.80 0.77 -28.12
C LEU A 1047 7.66 -0.31 -28.77
N ASN A 1048 8.38 -1.09 -27.97
CA ASN A 1048 9.32 -2.10 -28.47
C ASN A 1048 8.61 -3.22 -29.25
N HIS A 1049 7.47 -3.71 -28.77
CA HIS A 1049 6.68 -4.71 -29.51
C HIS A 1049 6.17 -4.17 -30.86
N MET A 1050 5.78 -2.89 -30.91
CA MET A 1050 5.35 -2.25 -32.15
C MET A 1050 6.50 -2.10 -33.13
N MET A 1051 7.68 -1.68 -32.66
CA MET A 1051 8.88 -1.60 -33.50
C MET A 1051 9.24 -2.97 -34.08
N GLN A 1052 9.33 -4.00 -33.24
CA GLN A 1052 9.66 -5.35 -33.68
C GLN A 1052 8.64 -5.90 -34.69
N ALA A 1053 7.33 -5.71 -34.44
CA ALA A 1053 6.28 -6.22 -35.32
C ALA A 1053 6.24 -5.54 -36.70
N HIS A 1054 6.72 -4.30 -36.81
CA HIS A 1054 6.74 -3.53 -38.05
C HIS A 1054 8.17 -3.33 -38.61
N ALA A 1055 9.17 -4.06 -38.10
CA ALA A 1055 10.56 -3.91 -38.52
C ALA A 1055 10.74 -4.19 -40.02
N GLU A 1056 10.27 -5.35 -40.50
CA GLU A 1056 10.35 -5.73 -41.91
C GLU A 1056 9.63 -4.71 -42.82
N GLU A 1057 8.40 -4.32 -42.47
CA GLU A 1057 7.61 -3.33 -43.23
C GLU A 1057 8.32 -1.98 -43.29
N ALA A 1058 8.91 -1.52 -42.18
CA ALA A 1058 9.65 -0.27 -42.12
C ALA A 1058 10.95 -0.33 -42.92
N HIS A 1059 11.73 -1.41 -42.82
CA HIS A 1059 12.97 -1.61 -43.56
C HIS A 1059 12.74 -1.58 -45.07
N GLU A 1060 11.75 -2.33 -45.55
CA GLU A 1060 11.38 -2.32 -46.98
C GLU A 1060 10.93 -0.93 -47.46
N TRP A 1061 10.15 -0.24 -46.62
CA TRP A 1061 9.66 1.09 -46.97
C TRP A 1061 10.81 2.10 -47.08
N ILE A 1062 11.76 2.05 -46.15
CA ILE A 1062 12.96 2.92 -46.16
C ILE A 1062 13.80 2.63 -47.42
N LEU A 1063 14.08 1.36 -47.73
CA LEU A 1063 14.89 1.00 -48.91
C LEU A 1063 14.25 1.50 -50.20
N LYS A 1064 12.94 1.31 -50.38
CA LYS A 1064 12.20 1.78 -51.55
C LYS A 1064 12.29 3.29 -51.77
N ARG A 1065 12.53 4.09 -50.71
CA ARG A 1065 12.69 5.54 -50.83
C ARG A 1065 14.08 5.96 -51.26
N VAL A 1066 15.08 5.21 -50.83
CA VAL A 1066 16.48 5.53 -51.05
C VAL A 1066 17.02 4.88 -52.35
N THR A 1067 16.32 3.92 -52.94
CA THR A 1067 16.74 3.29 -54.21
C THR A 1067 16.08 3.86 -55.47
N ASN A 1068 15.02 4.67 -55.33
CA ASN A 1068 14.17 5.10 -56.44
C ASN A 1068 14.51 6.49 -56.99
N ASN A 1069 15.75 6.95 -56.90
CA ASN A 1069 16.19 8.21 -57.53
C ASN A 1069 17.12 7.92 -58.74
N PRO A 1070 16.57 7.71 -59.95
CA PRO A 1070 17.34 7.33 -61.13
C PRO A 1070 17.83 8.55 -61.90
N ASP A 1071 18.55 9.47 -61.25
CA ASP A 1071 19.26 10.56 -61.94
C ASP A 1071 20.68 10.66 -61.39
N GLY A 1072 21.49 9.68 -61.78
CA GLY A 1072 22.91 9.59 -61.49
C GLY A 1072 23.57 8.83 -62.62
N ASP A 1073 23.62 9.47 -63.79
CA ASP A 1073 24.39 9.05 -64.95
C ASP A 1073 25.84 8.78 -64.51
N THR A 1074 26.17 7.51 -64.31
CA THR A 1074 27.55 7.05 -64.17
C THR A 1074 27.83 6.27 -65.44
N THR A 1075 28.47 6.99 -66.36
CA THR A 1075 29.21 6.41 -67.47
C THR A 1075 30.10 5.28 -66.95
N GLU A 1076 30.06 4.19 -67.71
CA GLU A 1076 31.01 3.09 -67.68
C GLU A 1076 32.44 3.58 -67.40
N GLU A 1077 33.11 3.03 -66.38
CA GLU A 1077 34.36 2.28 -66.54
C GLU A 1077 34.91 1.81 -65.18
N ASP A 1078 35.44 0.58 -65.24
CA ASP A 1078 36.48 -0.02 -64.42
C ASP A 1078 36.15 -0.65 -63.05
N ASN A 1079 35.87 -1.96 -63.13
CA ASN A 1079 36.49 -3.00 -62.29
C ASN A 1079 37.97 -3.18 -62.68
N PRO A 1080 38.87 -3.72 -61.82
CA PRO A 1080 38.59 -4.61 -60.68
C PRO A 1080 39.10 -4.15 -59.30
#